data_AF-A0A178I3S5-F1
#
_entry.id   AF-A0A178I3S5-F1
#
_cell.length_a   1.000
_cell.length_b   1.000
_cell.length_c   1.000
_cell.angle_alpha   90.00
_cell.angle_beta   90.00
_cell.angle_gamma   90.00
#
_symmetry.space_group_name_H-M   'P 1'
#
loop_
_entity.id
_entity.type
_entity.pdbx_description
1 polymer ?
#
loop_
_entity_poly.entity_id
_entity_poly.type
_entity_poly.pdbx_seq_one_letter_code
_entity_poly.pdbx_strand_id
1 'polypeptide(L)'
;MRRVSTVVDGNANYDELLEYRLTDEDRAKYGPSASLESKQQHACTHIARHLLEKRHTVIVPRYSGFVSEGSTPNNDREYQFFEETCAPLGIRVRQQNYSETSTIGMGKRSSAEEAMLETVLEDAQAYYRSRDAISAGLVRQLTLFSVSFFRTAVAFHRKGAVLPGVLVQANDHSPVRVAYSMVMKGLGIPRIYLQHAEVTSLFPPLDFEYSILRNAHSKSIYESLGPASGQVFVLPRYREPFAAEDLGKELVAPVTVAIYPTSRVVVEGLKAVIKSLRSNAGVGKIVIKQHPAAARQLQDVLDGMSVEFAPAIPDERHLALVGNSAVVTELLHLGIPVYQNFTFDPVSPDYYGFVAKGLTQSVTVENLAGEFWRPYRLDAAWRAAFKQLDPSVDTAYETERDQFLAEMQRLRAAVVPAGRGGRMRGSFKARLKAETKRGLIGLINASPAISAPVLDFALSGASKLGNFLTLYSYLGANYLRNRTNIPVKSGRWGADKTPGQSRTDPASALPLVEATLGNLRDPAAWIAENQRLGVFGDDLVIRALENMFQDRRPELGDVFAGFSAWPEGSTVGTWVYLKRAEWGNIALDVAELDRIGVYVHGLGAEKVAKPLLERLLLLALIRNGTTSQLDAFWGRAATTTIETIGTNVRIGLLQKLYDDQRSMAQAVATRQRIEATSSPFELLKLRNMDYLSGRASPGWTHERAEELFGKLAPGGAAREFREIAVPFYDRFRSNMVLMEIRTDRLQVTSALDHIRQCLNEGKPFSFVRLSDGEGYLFPGHPHFSADDSRNRERHWWDTELPRDLSARIIERAQKAIAAADILGIPSVYRFIRDTSDTTRALSQSLQGRGLLQVLAGLPPLLSKDVRLSEDKMNVSLFSDLQTVLDLASNARRAFLVGSVKREHLPAPLSALATLSTVTIPTHARTASNERYIPNTTALPFVYETILGALDDVGPGDLVLVAGGIVGKIMLGHASMRGAVALDIGSVIDDWVSGGQKSLR
;
A
#
# COMPACT_ATOMS: atom_id res chain seq x y z
N MET A 1 9.61 -6.42 32.17
CA MET A 1 8.14 -6.19 32.14
C MET A 1 7.73 -4.87 32.77
N ARG A 2 7.97 -4.65 34.08
CA ARG A 2 7.62 -3.39 34.78
C ARG A 2 8.01 -2.12 34.02
N ARG A 3 9.27 -2.04 33.57
CA ARG A 3 9.76 -0.89 32.78
C ARG A 3 8.93 -0.60 31.51
N VAL A 4 8.48 -1.64 30.81
CA VAL A 4 7.65 -1.49 29.60
C VAL A 4 6.22 -1.12 29.98
N SER A 5 5.67 -1.73 31.03
CA SER A 5 4.29 -1.43 31.45
C SER A 5 4.15 -0.03 32.02
N THR A 6 5.14 0.53 32.72
CA THR A 6 5.09 1.92 33.23
C THR A 6 4.68 2.93 32.15
N VAL A 7 5.21 2.79 30.93
CA VAL A 7 4.88 3.69 29.81
C VAL A 7 3.48 3.44 29.27
N VAL A 8 3.03 2.18 29.27
CA VAL A 8 1.68 1.80 28.85
C VAL A 8 0.66 2.31 29.86
N ASP A 9 0.89 2.03 31.14
CA ASP A 9 0.00 2.33 32.25
C ASP A 9 -0.08 3.83 32.54
N GLY A 10 1.03 4.54 32.36
CA GLY A 10 1.08 5.99 32.50
C GLY A 10 0.26 6.73 31.45
N ASN A 11 -0.15 6.06 30.37
CA ASN A 11 -0.91 6.66 29.29
C ASN A 11 -2.29 6.00 29.15
N ALA A 12 -3.31 6.66 29.71
CA ALA A 12 -4.69 6.16 29.66
C ALA A 12 -5.21 5.88 28.24
N ASN A 13 -4.66 6.56 27.23
CA ASN A 13 -5.05 6.45 25.83
C ASN A 13 -4.03 5.63 25.01
N TYR A 14 -3.20 4.80 25.66
CA TYR A 14 -2.15 4.06 24.97
C TYR A 14 -2.69 3.10 23.90
N ASP A 15 -3.85 2.48 24.15
CA ASP A 15 -4.51 1.60 23.17
C ASP A 15 -5.01 2.39 21.94
N GLU A 16 -5.39 3.66 22.10
CA GLU A 16 -5.73 4.56 20.99
C GLU A 16 -4.49 4.93 20.17
N LEU A 17 -3.35 5.17 20.82
CA LEU A 17 -2.07 5.37 20.12
C LEU A 17 -1.63 4.15 19.32
N LEU A 18 -2.10 2.95 19.70
CA LEU A 18 -1.87 1.69 19.02
C LEU A 18 -3.04 1.26 18.13
N GLU A 19 -4.02 2.12 17.87
CA GLU A 19 -5.26 1.77 17.18
C GLU A 19 -5.03 1.05 15.85
N TYR A 20 -4.03 1.47 15.08
CA TYR A 20 -3.68 0.86 13.79
C TYR A 20 -2.94 -0.49 13.91
N ARG A 21 -2.61 -0.93 15.13
CA ARG A 21 -1.88 -2.19 15.43
C ARG A 21 -2.68 -3.18 16.28
N LEU A 22 -3.84 -2.78 16.80
CA LEU A 22 -4.72 -3.63 17.60
C LEU A 22 -5.92 -4.07 16.74
N THR A 23 -6.28 -5.35 16.81
CA THR A 23 -7.45 -5.87 16.10
C THR A 23 -8.73 -5.62 16.91
N ASP A 24 -9.90 -5.66 16.26
CA ASP A 24 -11.19 -5.58 16.97
C ASP A 24 -11.36 -6.75 17.94
N GLU A 25 -10.78 -7.90 17.63
CA GLU A 25 -10.71 -9.06 18.51
C GLU A 25 -9.88 -8.77 19.78
N ASP A 26 -8.71 -8.12 19.64
CA ASP A 26 -7.92 -7.68 20.79
C ASP A 26 -8.71 -6.69 21.66
N ARG A 27 -9.42 -5.73 21.04
CA ARG A 27 -10.26 -4.75 21.74
C ARG A 27 -11.42 -5.41 22.47
N ALA A 28 -12.06 -6.41 21.88
CA ALA A 28 -13.13 -7.17 22.52
C ALA A 28 -12.60 -7.98 23.72
N LYS A 29 -11.45 -8.64 23.57
CA LYS A 29 -10.85 -9.50 24.62
C LYS A 29 -10.34 -8.73 25.84
N TYR A 30 -9.89 -7.49 25.66
CA TYR A 30 -9.34 -6.66 26.73
C TYR A 30 -10.18 -5.41 27.04
N GLY A 31 -11.35 -5.29 26.42
CA GLY A 31 -12.27 -4.16 26.56
C GLY A 31 -12.96 -4.09 27.93
N PRO A 32 -13.72 -3.02 28.20
CA PRO A 32 -14.38 -2.81 29.50
C PRO A 32 -15.36 -3.91 29.91
N SER A 33 -15.91 -4.64 28.93
CA SER A 33 -16.89 -5.71 29.14
C SER A 33 -16.29 -7.05 29.59
N ALA A 34 -14.99 -7.26 29.47
CA ALA A 34 -14.33 -8.48 29.91
C ALA A 34 -13.93 -8.41 31.39
N SER A 35 -14.14 -9.49 32.16
CA SER A 35 -13.69 -9.56 33.55
C SER A 35 -12.16 -9.56 33.65
N LEU A 36 -11.61 -9.05 34.76
CA LEU A 36 -10.15 -9.03 34.98
C LEU A 36 -9.55 -10.44 34.88
N GLU A 37 -10.20 -11.45 35.48
CA GLU A 37 -9.78 -12.85 35.40
C GLU A 37 -9.73 -13.36 33.95
N SER A 38 -10.76 -13.05 33.15
CA SER A 38 -10.77 -13.41 31.72
C SER A 38 -9.63 -12.73 30.96
N LYS A 39 -9.37 -11.45 31.22
CA LYS A 39 -8.25 -10.73 30.62
C LYS A 39 -6.89 -11.32 31.00
N GLN A 40 -6.70 -11.67 32.27
CA GLN A 40 -5.49 -12.32 32.77
C GLN A 40 -5.26 -13.67 32.09
N GLN A 41 -6.32 -14.48 31.99
CA GLN A 41 -6.26 -15.79 31.34
C GLN A 41 -5.96 -15.68 29.84
N HIS A 42 -6.61 -14.74 29.13
CA HIS A 42 -6.33 -14.46 27.72
C HIS A 42 -4.88 -13.98 27.53
N ALA A 43 -4.39 -13.07 28.36
CA ALA A 43 -3.01 -12.58 28.29
C ALA A 43 -1.99 -13.71 28.51
N CYS A 44 -2.21 -14.57 29.52
CA CYS A 44 -1.37 -15.74 29.80
C CYS A 44 -1.34 -16.73 28.62
N THR A 45 -2.50 -16.99 28.03
CA THR A 45 -2.62 -17.89 26.86
C THR A 45 -1.94 -17.28 25.64
N HIS A 46 -2.14 -15.98 25.41
CA HIS A 46 -1.57 -15.25 24.29
C HIS A 46 -0.04 -15.27 24.33
N ILE A 47 0.56 -14.97 25.48
CA ILE A 47 2.02 -14.95 25.62
C ILE A 47 2.62 -16.36 25.56
N ALA A 48 1.95 -17.36 26.15
CA ALA A 48 2.36 -18.76 26.05
C ALA A 48 2.42 -19.23 24.61
N ARG A 49 1.36 -18.95 23.82
CA ARG A 49 1.32 -19.29 22.40
C ARG A 49 2.52 -18.73 21.64
N HIS A 50 2.88 -17.46 21.87
CA HIS A 50 3.98 -16.82 21.15
C HIS A 50 5.38 -17.24 21.63
N LEU A 51 5.57 -17.54 22.91
CA LEU A 51 6.83 -18.04 23.44
C LEU A 51 7.07 -19.52 23.09
N LEU A 52 6.01 -20.32 22.98
CA LEU A 52 6.10 -21.75 22.64
C LEU A 52 6.20 -22.02 21.13
N GLU A 53 6.25 -20.98 20.29
CA GLU A 53 6.42 -21.12 18.84
C GLU A 53 7.74 -21.85 18.50
N LYS A 54 7.65 -22.97 17.77
CA LYS A 54 8.80 -23.82 17.42
C LYS A 54 9.85 -23.19 16.48
N ARG A 55 9.64 -21.97 15.97
CA ARG A 55 10.45 -21.34 14.90
C ARG A 55 11.00 -19.97 15.26
N HIS A 56 11.63 -19.85 16.42
CA HIS A 56 12.32 -18.60 16.78
C HIS A 56 13.60 -18.37 15.96
N THR A 57 14.00 -17.11 15.84
CA THR A 57 15.28 -16.71 15.28
C THR A 57 16.03 -15.89 16.31
N VAL A 58 17.36 -16.01 16.34
CA VAL A 58 18.24 -15.30 17.29
C VAL A 58 19.34 -14.59 16.52
N ILE A 59 19.83 -13.45 17.04
CA ILE A 59 20.98 -12.77 16.46
C ILE A 59 22.25 -13.60 16.61
N VAL A 60 23.28 -13.27 15.83
CA VAL A 60 24.63 -13.83 15.98
C VAL A 60 25.53 -12.81 16.67
N PRO A 61 25.61 -12.80 18.01
CA PRO A 61 26.41 -11.83 18.74
C PRO A 61 27.90 -12.08 18.49
N ARG A 62 28.51 -11.17 17.71
CA ARG A 62 29.88 -11.30 17.20
C ARG A 62 30.76 -10.07 17.42
N TYR A 63 30.17 -9.00 17.95
CA TYR A 63 30.86 -7.73 18.17
C TYR A 63 31.37 -7.69 19.61
N SER A 64 32.53 -7.07 19.78
CA SER A 64 33.21 -6.84 21.06
C SER A 64 33.50 -5.35 21.19
N GLY A 65 33.87 -4.85 22.37
CA GLY A 65 34.01 -3.39 22.51
C GLY A 65 32.66 -2.72 22.73
N PHE A 66 32.53 -1.50 22.22
CA PHE A 66 31.30 -0.73 22.23
C PHE A 66 30.42 -1.15 21.04
N VAL A 67 29.18 -1.52 21.34
CA VAL A 67 28.21 -1.99 20.33
C VAL A 67 26.90 -1.21 20.49
N SER A 68 26.14 -1.06 19.42
CA SER A 68 24.84 -0.40 19.47
C SER A 68 23.65 -1.33 19.20
N GLU A 69 22.45 -0.96 19.64
CA GLU A 69 21.20 -1.63 19.24
C GLU A 69 20.12 -0.58 18.97
N GLY A 70 19.83 -0.33 17.69
CA GLY A 70 18.73 0.57 17.33
C GLY A 70 18.45 0.59 15.84
N SER A 71 17.16 0.56 15.50
CA SER A 71 16.72 0.33 14.13
C SER A 71 16.05 1.53 13.43
N THR A 72 16.03 2.73 14.03
CA THR A 72 15.33 3.92 13.47
C THR A 72 16.32 5.03 13.05
N PRO A 73 15.92 6.00 12.21
CA PRO A 73 16.72 7.19 11.91
C PRO A 73 17.11 7.97 13.16
N ASN A 74 16.18 8.14 14.10
CA ASN A 74 16.46 8.86 15.34
C ASN A 74 17.55 8.13 16.14
N ASN A 75 17.54 6.79 16.17
CA ASN A 75 18.63 6.05 16.82
C ASN A 75 19.97 6.29 16.11
N ASP A 76 19.99 6.30 14.78
CA ASP A 76 21.23 6.53 14.01
C ASP A 76 21.80 7.93 14.22
N ARG A 77 20.94 8.97 14.31
CA ARG A 77 21.37 10.34 14.66
C ARG A 77 22.04 10.38 16.03
N GLU A 78 21.46 9.73 17.04
CA GLU A 78 22.07 9.67 18.37
C GLU A 78 23.39 8.88 18.37
N TYR A 79 23.49 7.79 17.60
CA TYR A 79 24.75 7.05 17.45
C TYR A 79 25.83 7.86 16.74
N GLN A 80 25.45 8.64 15.73
CA GLN A 80 26.35 9.56 15.07
C GLN A 80 26.85 10.64 16.03
N PHE A 81 25.95 11.27 16.78
CA PHE A 81 26.30 12.21 17.84
C PHE A 81 27.29 11.61 18.85
N PHE A 82 27.05 10.38 19.29
CA PHE A 82 27.93 9.69 20.24
C PHE A 82 29.32 9.40 19.64
N GLU A 83 29.40 8.96 18.38
CA GLU A 83 30.68 8.73 17.69
C GLU A 83 31.47 10.01 17.42
N GLU A 84 30.78 11.12 17.18
CA GLU A 84 31.39 12.44 16.99
C GLU A 84 31.92 12.99 18.30
N THR A 85 31.12 12.91 19.36
CA THR A 85 31.57 13.28 20.71
C THR A 85 32.78 12.44 21.11
N CYS A 86 32.71 11.12 20.94
CA CYS A 86 33.79 10.19 21.29
C CYS A 86 34.89 10.06 20.21
N ALA A 87 34.93 10.94 19.20
CA ALA A 87 35.92 10.88 18.13
C ALA A 87 37.38 10.90 18.64
N PRO A 88 37.76 11.69 19.68
CA PRO A 88 39.12 11.65 20.25
C PRO A 88 39.53 10.28 20.81
N LEU A 89 38.54 9.46 21.18
CA LEU A 89 38.74 8.11 21.72
C LEU A 89 38.64 7.02 20.64
N GLY A 90 38.36 7.37 19.38
CA GLY A 90 38.21 6.41 18.30
C GLY A 90 37.08 5.39 18.52
N ILE A 91 36.08 5.71 19.33
CA ILE A 91 34.96 4.81 19.61
C ILE A 91 33.98 4.84 18.42
N ARG A 92 33.67 3.66 17.87
CA ARG A 92 32.75 3.47 16.74
C ARG A 92 31.72 2.40 17.07
N VAL A 93 30.44 2.77 17.07
CA VAL A 93 29.29 1.94 17.49
C VAL A 93 28.30 1.68 16.37
N ARG A 94 28.20 2.54 15.35
CA ARG A 94 27.28 2.39 14.21
C ARG A 94 27.64 1.15 13.38
N GLN A 95 28.93 0.91 13.20
CA GLN A 95 29.43 -0.28 12.48
C GLN A 95 29.20 -1.59 13.26
N GLN A 96 28.95 -1.49 14.56
CA GLN A 96 28.77 -2.60 15.49
C GLN A 96 27.33 -2.64 16.04
N ASN A 97 26.33 -2.48 15.16
CA ASN A 97 24.92 -2.45 15.52
C ASN A 97 24.28 -3.85 15.45
N TYR A 98 23.71 -4.32 16.57
CA TYR A 98 23.02 -5.62 16.60
C TYR A 98 21.74 -5.67 15.77
N SER A 99 21.05 -4.53 15.57
CA SER A 99 19.87 -4.47 14.70
C SER A 99 20.18 -4.75 13.22
N GLU A 100 21.46 -4.65 12.84
CA GLU A 100 21.96 -4.94 11.48
C GLU A 100 22.56 -6.34 11.37
N THR A 101 22.63 -7.07 12.48
CA THR A 101 23.24 -8.39 12.52
C THR A 101 22.28 -9.43 11.96
N SER A 102 22.83 -10.40 11.22
CA SER A 102 22.06 -11.56 10.75
C SER A 102 21.48 -12.36 11.90
N THR A 103 20.29 -12.90 11.68
CA THR A 103 19.68 -13.88 12.57
C THR A 103 19.85 -15.30 12.03
N ILE A 104 19.84 -16.28 12.94
CA ILE A 104 19.82 -17.71 12.65
C ILE A 104 18.55 -18.33 13.23
N GLY A 105 17.95 -19.29 12.51
CA GLY A 105 16.85 -20.09 13.03
C GLY A 105 17.28 -20.93 14.22
N MET A 106 16.44 -21.00 15.25
CA MET A 106 16.60 -21.95 16.33
C MET A 106 16.18 -23.34 15.84
N GLY A 107 17.08 -24.32 15.96
CA GLY A 107 16.74 -25.74 15.77
C GLY A 107 16.03 -26.30 17.00
N LYS A 108 16.23 -27.59 17.30
CA LYS A 108 15.76 -28.17 18.56
C LYS A 108 16.43 -27.45 19.74
N ARG A 109 15.63 -26.95 20.68
CA ARG A 109 16.10 -26.27 21.90
C ARG A 109 16.89 -27.24 22.76
N SER A 110 17.99 -26.77 23.34
CA SER A 110 18.70 -27.53 24.39
C SER A 110 17.90 -27.51 25.69
N SER A 111 18.23 -28.40 26.64
CA SER A 111 17.59 -28.40 27.96
C SER A 111 17.74 -27.07 28.69
N ALA A 112 18.87 -26.38 28.50
CA ALA A 112 19.08 -25.05 29.07
C ALA A 112 18.23 -23.96 28.38
N GLU A 113 18.08 -24.03 27.05
CA GLU A 113 17.21 -23.11 26.31
C GLU A 113 15.72 -23.34 26.64
N GLU A 114 15.31 -24.58 26.93
CA GLU A 114 13.95 -24.89 27.38
C GLU A 114 13.71 -24.37 28.79
N ALA A 115 14.63 -24.60 29.73
CA ALA A 115 14.52 -24.06 31.09
C ALA A 115 14.44 -22.52 31.10
N MET A 116 15.23 -21.83 30.26
CA MET A 116 15.13 -20.38 30.10
C MET A 116 13.77 -19.93 29.59
N LEU A 117 13.18 -20.69 28.65
CA LEU A 117 11.84 -20.38 28.15
C LEU A 117 10.79 -20.54 29.25
N GLU A 118 10.85 -21.65 29.97
CA GLU A 118 9.93 -21.96 31.08
C GLU A 118 9.96 -20.84 32.11
N THR A 119 11.15 -20.41 32.55
CA THR A 119 11.28 -19.27 33.48
C THR A 119 10.70 -17.98 32.91
N VAL A 120 11.00 -17.62 31.64
CA VAL A 120 10.46 -16.40 31.02
C VAL A 120 8.93 -16.46 30.90
N LEU A 121 8.38 -17.64 30.61
CA LEU A 121 6.95 -17.86 30.51
C LEU A 121 6.27 -17.78 31.89
N GLU A 122 6.85 -18.41 32.90
CA GLU A 122 6.36 -18.38 34.28
C GLU A 122 6.35 -16.95 34.81
N ASP A 123 7.46 -16.21 34.66
CA ASP A 123 7.55 -14.80 35.05
C ASP A 123 6.52 -13.94 34.32
N ALA A 124 6.33 -14.18 33.02
CA ALA A 124 5.35 -13.45 32.22
C ALA A 124 3.92 -13.68 32.70
N GLN A 125 3.57 -14.94 32.97
CA GLN A 125 2.25 -15.30 33.46
C GLN A 125 2.02 -14.83 34.89
N ALA A 126 3.01 -14.97 35.77
CA ALA A 126 2.96 -14.44 37.13
C ALA A 126 2.76 -12.92 37.11
N TYR A 127 3.46 -12.21 36.20
CA TYR A 127 3.27 -10.78 36.03
C TYR A 127 1.83 -10.45 35.63
N TYR A 128 1.25 -11.10 34.62
CA TYR A 128 -0.15 -10.86 34.25
C TYR A 128 -1.14 -11.21 35.37
N ARG A 129 -0.93 -12.30 36.11
CA ARG A 129 -1.79 -12.68 37.25
C ARG A 129 -1.73 -11.68 38.39
N SER A 130 -0.60 -11.00 38.58
CA SER A 130 -0.41 -9.96 39.61
C SER A 130 -1.00 -8.59 39.25
N ARG A 131 -1.60 -8.43 38.06
CA ARG A 131 -2.05 -7.15 37.54
C ARG A 131 -3.52 -6.90 37.81
N ASP A 132 -3.82 -5.70 38.30
CA ASP A 132 -5.20 -5.24 38.52
C ASP A 132 -5.86 -4.66 37.24
N ALA A 133 -5.05 -4.40 36.20
CA ALA A 133 -5.53 -3.90 34.91
C ALA A 133 -4.71 -4.48 33.74
N ILE A 134 -5.41 -4.87 32.67
CA ILE A 134 -4.81 -5.40 31.44
C ILE A 134 -5.51 -4.77 30.24
N SER A 135 -4.74 -4.10 29.39
CA SER A 135 -5.19 -3.54 28.10
C SER A 135 -4.63 -4.35 26.93
N ALA A 136 -5.18 -4.16 25.74
CA ALA A 136 -4.70 -4.82 24.53
C ALA A 136 -3.29 -4.33 24.17
N GLY A 137 -3.04 -3.03 24.33
CA GLY A 137 -1.72 -2.44 24.14
C GLY A 137 -0.68 -3.03 25.10
N LEU A 138 -1.02 -3.21 26.37
CA LEU A 138 -0.14 -3.83 27.36
C LEU A 138 0.27 -5.24 26.94
N VAL A 139 -0.70 -6.10 26.61
CA VAL A 139 -0.42 -7.49 26.23
C VAL A 139 0.47 -7.56 25.00
N ARG A 140 0.21 -6.71 24.01
CA ARG A 140 1.03 -6.64 22.81
C ARG A 140 2.48 -6.24 23.10
N GLN A 141 2.69 -5.17 23.88
CA GLN A 141 4.03 -4.67 24.17
C GLN A 141 4.82 -5.65 25.05
N LEU A 142 4.19 -6.25 26.05
CA LEU A 142 4.82 -7.24 26.92
C LEU A 142 5.12 -8.56 26.19
N THR A 143 4.27 -8.98 25.26
CA THR A 143 4.57 -10.13 24.39
C THR A 143 5.80 -9.86 23.53
N LEU A 144 5.89 -8.68 22.92
CA LEU A 144 7.07 -8.29 22.13
C LEU A 144 8.33 -8.23 22.99
N PHE A 145 8.24 -7.70 24.21
CA PHE A 145 9.33 -7.68 25.18
C PHE A 145 9.79 -9.11 25.50
N SER A 146 8.90 -10.00 25.95
CA SER A 146 9.28 -11.35 26.42
C SER A 146 9.88 -12.21 25.32
N VAL A 147 9.29 -12.17 24.12
CA VAL A 147 9.85 -12.91 22.97
C VAL A 147 11.23 -12.38 22.58
N SER A 148 11.42 -11.06 22.61
CA SER A 148 12.71 -10.45 22.31
C SER A 148 13.75 -10.73 23.40
N PHE A 149 13.34 -10.72 24.66
CA PHE A 149 14.18 -11.03 25.82
C PHE A 149 14.68 -12.47 25.73
N PHE A 150 13.76 -13.44 25.55
CA PHE A 150 14.10 -14.85 25.38
C PHE A 150 15.09 -15.05 24.22
N ARG A 151 14.79 -14.51 23.02
CA ARG A 151 15.66 -14.64 21.85
C ARG A 151 17.06 -14.05 22.09
N THR A 152 17.13 -12.92 22.79
CA THR A 152 18.41 -12.25 23.08
C THR A 152 19.20 -13.03 24.14
N ALA A 153 18.56 -13.48 25.22
CA ALA A 153 19.18 -14.30 26.24
C ALA A 153 19.76 -15.59 25.64
N VAL A 154 18.99 -16.29 24.81
CA VAL A 154 19.47 -17.47 24.08
C VAL A 154 20.66 -17.14 23.17
N ALA A 155 20.61 -16.01 22.44
CA ALA A 155 21.69 -15.61 21.54
C ALA A 155 23.03 -15.49 22.26
N PHE A 156 23.04 -14.86 23.43
CA PHE A 156 24.26 -14.62 24.23
C PHE A 156 24.66 -15.79 25.11
N HIS A 157 23.74 -16.73 25.40
CA HIS A 157 24.07 -17.97 26.11
C HIS A 157 24.74 -19.03 25.23
N ARG A 158 24.52 -18.97 23.90
CA ARG A 158 25.03 -19.99 22.97
C ARG A 158 26.56 -20.01 22.91
N LYS A 159 27.11 -21.23 22.81
CA LYS A 159 28.55 -21.45 22.60
C LYS A 159 29.03 -20.72 21.34
N GLY A 160 30.04 -19.85 21.53
CA GLY A 160 30.61 -19.03 20.47
C GLY A 160 29.99 -17.63 20.33
N ALA A 161 29.08 -17.24 21.23
CA ALA A 161 28.67 -15.85 21.37
C ALA A 161 29.84 -14.98 21.83
N VAL A 162 29.96 -13.78 21.25
CA VAL A 162 30.89 -12.74 21.70
C VAL A 162 30.11 -11.75 22.54
N LEU A 163 30.52 -11.62 23.80
CA LEU A 163 29.97 -10.59 24.69
C LEU A 163 30.57 -9.23 24.33
N PRO A 164 29.75 -8.18 24.19
CA PRO A 164 30.26 -6.83 24.03
C PRO A 164 30.82 -6.32 25.36
N GLY A 165 31.71 -5.34 25.28
CA GLY A 165 32.22 -4.65 26.47
C GLY A 165 31.28 -3.55 26.96
N VAL A 166 30.52 -2.91 26.07
CA VAL A 166 29.55 -1.85 26.39
C VAL A 166 28.40 -1.87 25.37
N LEU A 167 27.15 -1.75 25.83
CA LEU A 167 25.99 -1.53 24.95
C LEU A 167 25.59 -0.05 24.92
N VAL A 168 25.48 0.54 23.74
CA VAL A 168 24.97 1.89 23.51
C VAL A 168 23.58 1.82 22.88
N GLN A 169 22.58 2.45 23.48
CA GLN A 169 21.22 2.45 22.96
C GLN A 169 20.54 3.80 23.06
N ALA A 170 19.77 4.12 22.03
CA ALA A 170 19.08 5.39 21.92
C ALA A 170 17.57 5.29 22.20
N ASN A 171 17.10 4.34 23.01
CA ASN A 171 15.69 4.24 23.41
C ASN A 171 15.55 3.39 24.69
N ASP A 172 14.86 3.92 25.69
CA ASP A 172 14.77 3.40 27.06
C ASP A 172 13.43 2.71 27.41
N HIS A 173 12.47 2.69 26.48
CA HIS A 173 11.10 2.21 26.75
C HIS A 173 10.52 1.27 25.69
N SER A 174 11.07 1.23 24.48
CA SER A 174 10.64 0.31 23.42
C SER A 174 10.90 -1.14 23.82
N PRO A 175 9.92 -2.06 23.74
CA PRO A 175 10.04 -3.43 24.27
C PRO A 175 11.30 -4.18 23.84
N VAL A 176 11.65 -4.11 22.55
CA VAL A 176 12.82 -4.81 22.00
C VAL A 176 14.12 -4.27 22.62
N ARG A 177 14.24 -2.94 22.81
CA ARG A 177 15.48 -2.29 23.27
C ARG A 177 15.64 -2.53 24.76
N VAL A 178 14.52 -2.40 25.49
CA VAL A 178 14.46 -2.77 26.91
C VAL A 178 14.86 -4.24 27.09
N ALA A 179 14.42 -5.16 26.21
CA ALA A 179 14.84 -6.56 26.28
C ALA A 179 16.37 -6.72 26.13
N TYR A 180 17.00 -6.06 25.15
CA TYR A 180 18.46 -6.07 25.01
C TYR A 180 19.17 -5.49 26.24
N SER A 181 18.74 -4.31 26.68
CA SER A 181 19.26 -3.64 27.88
C SER A 181 19.20 -4.55 29.11
N MET A 182 18.07 -5.22 29.35
CA MET A 182 17.93 -6.10 30.52
C MET A 182 18.81 -7.35 30.43
N VAL A 183 18.98 -7.93 29.23
CA VAL A 183 19.92 -9.05 29.05
C VAL A 183 21.36 -8.59 29.31
N MET A 184 21.78 -7.44 28.77
CA MET A 184 23.13 -6.89 29.03
C MET A 184 23.35 -6.61 30.51
N LYS A 185 22.35 -6.04 31.19
CA LYS A 185 22.39 -5.81 32.64
C LYS A 185 22.60 -7.12 33.41
N GLY A 186 21.84 -8.16 33.06
CA GLY A 186 21.99 -9.49 33.67
C GLY A 186 23.35 -10.15 33.41
N LEU A 187 24.01 -9.79 32.31
CA LEU A 187 25.37 -10.23 31.97
C LEU A 187 26.48 -9.34 32.57
N GLY A 188 26.13 -8.30 33.34
CA GLY A 188 27.09 -7.36 33.91
C GLY A 188 27.78 -6.45 32.88
N ILE A 189 27.19 -6.29 31.69
CA ILE A 189 27.73 -5.45 30.62
C ILE A 189 27.23 -4.01 30.83
N PRO A 190 28.13 -3.01 30.96
CA PRO A 190 27.75 -1.60 31.06
C PRO A 190 26.90 -1.12 29.88
N ARG A 191 25.89 -0.30 30.19
CA ARG A 191 24.92 0.23 29.23
C ARG A 191 24.94 1.75 29.24
N ILE A 192 24.93 2.31 28.05
CA ILE A 192 24.88 3.75 27.78
C ILE A 192 23.53 4.07 27.14
N TYR A 193 22.76 4.95 27.76
CA TYR A 193 21.53 5.47 27.18
C TYR A 193 21.75 6.83 26.52
N LEU A 194 21.28 6.98 25.27
CA LEU A 194 21.23 8.23 24.54
C LEU A 194 19.77 8.67 24.39
N GLN A 195 19.43 9.86 24.91
CA GLN A 195 18.09 10.40 24.74
C GLN A 195 17.82 10.73 23.26
N HIS A 196 16.75 10.15 22.70
CA HIS A 196 16.38 10.30 21.28
C HIS A 196 15.11 11.13 21.04
N ALA A 197 14.37 11.45 22.11
CA ALA A 197 13.12 12.19 22.08
C ALA A 197 12.95 12.95 23.41
N GLU A 198 12.04 13.93 23.43
CA GLU A 198 11.64 14.58 24.68
C GLU A 198 10.98 13.59 25.63
N VAL A 199 11.20 13.81 26.93
CA VAL A 199 10.79 12.89 27.99
C VAL A 199 9.62 13.47 28.77
N THR A 200 8.81 12.59 29.36
CA THR A 200 7.66 12.98 30.18
C THR A 200 7.69 12.22 31.50
N SER A 201 6.83 12.61 32.44
CA SER A 201 6.63 11.91 33.71
C SER A 201 6.06 10.49 33.58
N LEU A 202 5.82 10.01 32.35
CA LEU A 202 5.36 8.65 32.06
C LEU A 202 6.51 7.68 31.76
N PHE A 203 7.74 8.21 31.64
CA PHE A 203 8.91 7.41 31.33
C PHE A 203 9.40 6.62 32.56
N PRO A 204 10.10 5.50 32.36
CA PRO A 204 10.74 4.80 33.47
C PRO A 204 11.99 5.55 33.98
N PRO A 205 12.36 5.38 35.26
CA PRO A 205 13.61 5.93 35.81
C PRO A 205 14.86 5.50 35.02
N LEU A 206 15.91 6.31 35.07
CA LEU A 206 17.20 5.98 34.45
C LEU A 206 17.89 4.86 35.24
N ASP A 207 17.99 3.69 34.63
CA ASP A 207 18.62 2.51 35.24
C ASP A 207 19.94 2.14 34.56
N PHE A 208 20.54 3.05 33.81
CA PHE A 208 21.76 2.83 33.04
C PHE A 208 23.00 3.24 33.82
N GLU A 209 24.12 2.61 33.51
CA GLU A 209 25.41 2.96 34.12
C GLU A 209 25.86 4.36 33.66
N TYR A 210 25.53 4.73 32.42
CA TYR A 210 25.73 6.07 31.87
C TYR A 210 24.50 6.51 31.06
N SER A 211 24.07 7.75 31.22
CA SER A 211 22.97 8.35 30.47
C SER A 211 23.38 9.71 29.91
N ILE A 212 23.18 9.92 28.62
CA ILE A 212 23.43 11.19 27.94
C ILE A 212 22.09 11.79 27.52
N LEU A 213 21.72 12.85 28.24
CA LEU A 213 20.50 13.61 28.01
C LEU A 213 20.79 14.82 27.13
N ARG A 214 19.75 15.36 26.52
CA ARG A 214 19.83 16.52 25.63
C ARG A 214 19.95 17.83 26.39
N ASN A 215 19.30 17.91 27.55
CA ASN A 215 19.14 19.15 28.28
C ASN A 215 18.84 18.92 29.77
N ALA A 216 18.99 19.97 30.56
CA ALA A 216 18.80 19.93 32.01
C ALA A 216 17.32 19.69 32.38
N HIS A 217 16.39 20.16 31.55
CA HIS A 217 14.96 19.90 31.74
C HIS A 217 14.65 18.39 31.75
N SER A 218 15.20 17.65 30.78
CA SER A 218 15.06 16.19 30.71
C SER A 218 15.69 15.51 31.92
N LYS A 219 16.83 16.02 32.41
CA LYS A 219 17.49 15.54 33.63
C LYS A 219 16.57 15.68 34.84
N SER A 220 15.98 16.87 35.04
CA SER A 220 15.04 17.09 36.16
C SER A 220 13.79 16.21 36.08
N ILE A 221 13.25 15.96 34.88
CA ILE A 221 12.13 15.01 34.72
C ILE A 221 12.55 13.62 35.18
N TYR A 222 13.71 13.12 34.73
CA TYR A 222 14.18 11.80 35.16
C TYR A 222 14.49 11.73 36.66
N GLU A 223 15.07 12.77 37.25
CA GLU A 223 15.31 12.86 38.70
C GLU A 223 13.99 12.81 39.49
N SER A 224 12.91 13.40 38.95
CA SER A 224 11.57 13.31 39.57
C SER A 224 10.94 11.92 39.49
N LEU A 225 11.34 11.10 38.51
CA LEU A 225 10.87 9.73 38.33
C LEU A 225 11.58 8.76 39.29
N GLY A 226 12.79 9.09 39.71
CA GLY A 226 13.57 8.33 40.68
C GLY A 226 15.07 8.60 40.54
N PRO A 227 15.89 8.15 41.52
CA PRO A 227 17.33 8.33 41.47
C PRO A 227 17.91 7.58 40.26
N ALA A 228 18.79 8.26 39.51
CA ALA A 228 19.54 7.63 38.44
C ALA A 228 20.49 6.57 39.02
N SER A 229 20.52 5.38 38.42
CA SER A 229 21.39 4.29 38.89
C SER A 229 22.87 4.47 38.52
N GLY A 230 23.18 5.47 37.69
CA GLY A 230 24.52 5.71 37.16
C GLY A 230 24.76 7.19 36.86
N GLN A 231 25.82 7.47 36.10
CA GLN A 231 26.21 8.85 35.78
C GLN A 231 25.33 9.45 34.68
N VAL A 232 24.96 10.72 34.84
CA VAL A 232 24.10 11.45 33.90
C VAL A 232 24.84 12.67 33.38
N PHE A 233 24.94 12.77 32.06
CA PHE A 233 25.55 13.89 31.35
C PHE A 233 24.52 14.62 30.50
N VAL A 234 24.60 15.95 30.44
CA VAL A 234 23.79 16.83 29.61
C VAL A 234 24.66 17.42 28.52
N LEU A 235 24.45 17.01 27.27
CA LEU A 235 25.27 17.44 26.14
C LEU A 235 24.38 17.98 25.01
N PRO A 236 24.73 19.11 24.37
CA PRO A 236 23.97 19.65 23.24
C PRO A 236 24.04 18.70 22.05
N ARG A 237 23.00 18.69 21.23
CA ARG A 237 22.93 17.88 20.00
C ARG A 237 23.23 18.67 18.73
N TYR A 238 23.20 20.00 18.83
CA TYR A 238 23.49 20.89 17.71
C TYR A 238 25.00 21.02 17.51
N ARG A 239 25.41 21.12 16.24
CA ARG A 239 26.82 21.34 15.87
C ARG A 239 27.11 22.82 15.70
N GLU A 240 26.11 23.52 15.20
CA GLU A 240 26.12 24.95 14.99
C GLU A 240 26.06 25.67 16.35
N PRO A 241 26.70 26.84 16.47
CA PRO A 241 26.48 27.72 17.60
C PRO A 241 25.03 28.19 17.62
N PHE A 242 24.47 28.37 18.82
CA PHE A 242 23.17 28.99 19.00
C PHE A 242 23.12 30.37 18.32
N ALA A 243 22.25 30.52 17.31
CA ALA A 243 22.13 31.72 16.50
C ALA A 243 21.26 32.80 17.19
N ALA A 244 21.63 33.17 18.41
CA ALA A 244 20.88 34.09 19.26
C ALA A 244 20.64 35.46 18.58
N GLU A 245 21.61 35.97 17.85
CA GLU A 245 21.55 37.29 17.23
C GLU A 245 20.38 37.41 16.23
N ASP A 246 20.02 36.32 15.54
CA ASP A 246 18.98 36.33 14.52
C ASP A 246 17.56 36.43 15.10
N LEU A 247 17.34 35.92 16.32
CA LEU A 247 16.06 36.05 17.03
C LEU A 247 15.78 37.51 17.46
N GLY A 248 16.84 38.27 17.73
CA GLY A 248 16.76 39.68 18.15
C GLY A 248 16.65 40.67 16.99
N LYS A 249 16.79 40.22 15.74
CA LYS A 249 16.70 41.09 14.56
C LYS A 249 15.26 41.39 14.20
N GLU A 250 14.99 42.64 13.86
CA GLU A 250 13.72 43.05 13.29
C GLU A 250 13.45 42.36 11.95
N LEU A 251 12.17 42.06 11.70
CA LEU A 251 11.70 41.45 10.46
C LEU A 251 10.90 42.51 9.70
N VAL A 252 11.36 42.83 8.51
CA VAL A 252 10.72 43.82 7.63
C VAL A 252 9.72 43.10 6.72
N ALA A 253 8.48 43.58 6.70
CA ALA A 253 7.45 43.07 5.82
C ALA A 253 7.79 43.33 4.33
N PRO A 254 7.35 42.45 3.40
CA PRO A 254 6.56 41.24 3.63
C PRO A 254 7.41 40.06 4.13
N VAL A 255 6.88 39.31 5.11
CA VAL A 255 7.57 38.14 5.70
C VAL A 255 7.04 36.82 5.16
N THR A 256 7.90 35.80 5.16
CA THR A 256 7.50 34.40 4.98
C THR A 256 7.07 33.80 6.32
N VAL A 257 5.91 33.14 6.36
CA VAL A 257 5.43 32.38 7.51
C VAL A 257 5.43 30.90 7.17
N ALA A 258 6.25 30.11 7.85
CA ALA A 258 6.25 28.66 7.75
C ALA A 258 5.45 28.04 8.91
N ILE A 259 4.42 27.25 8.58
CA ILE A 259 3.58 26.54 9.53
C ILE A 259 4.15 25.13 9.74
N TYR A 260 4.33 24.74 11.00
CA TYR A 260 4.86 23.44 11.42
C TYR A 260 3.77 22.63 12.13
N PRO A 261 2.88 21.95 11.38
CA PRO A 261 1.87 21.07 11.95
C PRO A 261 2.48 19.86 12.67
N THR A 262 1.77 19.34 13.68
CA THR A 262 2.09 18.06 14.33
C THR A 262 1.58 16.88 13.49
N SER A 263 1.84 15.65 13.93
CA SER A 263 1.41 14.43 13.22
C SER A 263 -0.11 14.27 13.11
N ARG A 264 -0.86 14.99 13.96
CA ARG A 264 -2.33 15.10 13.93
C ARG A 264 -2.70 16.57 13.84
N VAL A 265 -3.55 16.93 12.90
CA VAL A 265 -3.91 18.32 12.63
C VAL A 265 -5.42 18.49 12.71
N VAL A 266 -5.87 19.53 13.40
CA VAL A 266 -7.26 20.01 13.34
C VAL A 266 -7.40 20.84 12.07
N VAL A 267 -7.85 20.18 11.00
CA VAL A 267 -7.88 20.74 9.64
C VAL A 267 -8.57 22.10 9.57
N GLU A 268 -9.76 22.24 10.16
CA GLU A 268 -10.50 23.50 10.11
C GLU A 268 -9.80 24.62 10.87
N GLY A 269 -9.11 24.29 11.97
CA GLY A 269 -8.25 25.23 12.67
C GLY A 269 -7.06 25.70 11.82
N LEU A 270 -6.45 24.78 11.06
CA LEU A 270 -5.35 25.13 10.14
C LEU A 270 -5.84 26.04 9.00
N LYS A 271 -7.02 25.75 8.44
CA LYS A 271 -7.64 26.62 7.42
C LYS A 271 -7.93 28.02 7.96
N ALA A 272 -8.44 28.13 9.18
CA ALA A 272 -8.69 29.42 9.82
C ALA A 272 -7.40 30.23 9.99
N VAL A 273 -6.33 29.58 10.43
CA VAL A 273 -4.98 30.18 10.53
C VAL A 273 -4.48 30.68 9.17
N ILE A 274 -4.54 29.84 8.13
CA ILE A 274 -4.09 30.23 6.78
C ILE A 274 -4.91 31.40 6.24
N LYS A 275 -6.23 31.38 6.42
CA LYS A 275 -7.12 32.46 5.99
C LYS A 275 -6.77 33.78 6.68
N SER A 276 -6.50 33.75 7.98
CA SER A 276 -6.11 34.94 8.75
C SER A 276 -4.75 35.49 8.29
N LEU A 277 -3.74 34.62 8.15
CA LEU A 277 -2.43 34.99 7.62
C LEU A 277 -2.51 35.61 6.22
N ARG A 278 -3.39 35.12 5.34
CA ARG A 278 -3.60 35.69 4.00
C ARG A 278 -4.23 37.08 4.01
N SER A 279 -4.99 37.41 5.06
CA SER A 279 -5.57 38.74 5.22
C SER A 279 -4.58 39.78 5.74
N ASN A 280 -3.41 39.32 6.20
CA ASN A 280 -2.36 40.16 6.74
C ASN A 280 -1.46 40.71 5.62
N ALA A 281 -1.52 42.03 5.40
CA ALA A 281 -0.73 42.72 4.38
C ALA A 281 0.80 42.59 4.58
N GLY A 282 1.25 42.27 5.80
CA GLY A 282 2.66 42.05 6.10
C GLY A 282 3.16 40.63 5.79
N VAL A 283 2.29 39.68 5.40
CA VAL A 283 2.69 38.30 5.06
C VAL A 283 2.75 38.16 3.53
N GLY A 284 3.95 37.91 3.01
CA GLY A 284 4.17 37.72 1.57
C GLY A 284 3.98 36.28 1.10
N LYS A 285 4.32 35.32 1.96
CA LYS A 285 4.40 33.90 1.60
C LYS A 285 4.02 33.01 2.78
N ILE A 286 3.25 31.95 2.52
CA ILE A 286 2.90 30.93 3.51
C ILE A 286 3.46 29.59 3.04
N VAL A 287 4.25 28.95 3.89
CA VAL A 287 4.85 27.63 3.66
C VAL A 287 4.33 26.65 4.70
N ILE A 288 4.11 25.39 4.34
CA ILE A 288 3.73 24.31 5.25
C ILE A 288 4.83 23.26 5.24
N LYS A 289 5.52 23.12 6.38
CA LYS A 289 6.52 22.07 6.58
C LYS A 289 5.80 20.84 7.11
N GLN A 290 5.49 19.91 6.21
CA GLN A 290 4.68 18.75 6.57
C GLN A 290 5.40 17.83 7.57
N HIS A 291 4.66 17.29 8.53
CA HIS A 291 5.19 16.29 9.45
C HIS A 291 5.41 14.95 8.71
N PRO A 292 6.61 14.31 8.80
CA PRO A 292 6.90 13.06 8.08
C PRO A 292 5.96 11.90 8.40
N ALA A 293 5.36 11.92 9.59
CA ALA A 293 4.40 10.92 10.07
C ALA A 293 2.95 11.43 10.07
N ALA A 294 2.61 12.48 9.31
CA ALA A 294 1.24 12.97 9.21
C ALA A 294 0.32 11.86 8.65
N ALA A 295 -0.78 11.59 9.35
CA ALA A 295 -1.73 10.52 8.98
C ALA A 295 -2.50 10.80 7.67
N ARG A 296 -2.57 12.07 7.25
CA ARG A 296 -3.19 12.54 6.00
C ARG A 296 -2.24 13.50 5.29
N GLN A 297 -2.22 13.45 3.95
CA GLN A 297 -1.52 14.47 3.19
C GLN A 297 -2.30 15.79 3.28
N LEU A 298 -1.63 16.85 3.75
CA LEU A 298 -2.27 18.16 3.91
C LEU A 298 -2.42 18.89 2.57
N GLN A 299 -1.67 18.47 1.54
CA GLN A 299 -1.71 19.03 0.19
C GLN A 299 -3.14 19.04 -0.38
N ASP A 300 -3.82 17.90 -0.31
CA ASP A 300 -5.16 17.73 -0.88
C ASP A 300 -6.24 18.52 -0.12
N VAL A 301 -6.00 18.80 1.17
CA VAL A 301 -6.98 19.42 2.08
C VAL A 301 -6.90 20.95 2.05
N LEU A 302 -5.76 21.48 1.62
CA LEU A 302 -5.45 22.91 1.56
C LEU A 302 -5.39 23.42 0.12
N ASP A 303 -5.89 22.64 -0.84
CA ASP A 303 -5.96 23.03 -2.23
C ASP A 303 -6.75 24.34 -2.40
N GLY A 304 -6.29 25.20 -3.31
CA GLY A 304 -6.84 26.55 -3.51
C GLY A 304 -6.54 27.58 -2.42
N MET A 305 -5.82 27.23 -1.34
CA MET A 305 -5.47 28.18 -0.28
C MET A 305 -4.18 28.98 -0.51
N SER A 306 -3.50 28.82 -1.65
CA SER A 306 -2.26 29.53 -2.01
C SER A 306 -1.15 29.38 -0.96
N VAL A 307 -0.76 28.14 -0.67
CA VAL A 307 0.32 27.80 0.27
C VAL A 307 1.35 26.91 -0.42
N GLU A 308 2.63 27.05 -0.07
CA GLU A 308 3.72 26.18 -0.53
C GLU A 308 4.00 25.06 0.46
N PHE A 309 4.55 23.94 0.00
CA PHE A 309 4.91 22.81 0.87
C PHE A 309 6.42 22.55 0.82
N ALA A 310 7.02 22.40 2.00
CA ALA A 310 8.45 22.16 2.14
C ALA A 310 8.70 20.81 2.86
N PRO A 311 9.63 19.97 2.34
CA PRO A 311 9.97 18.69 2.98
C PRO A 311 10.91 18.85 4.19
N ALA A 312 11.58 20.00 4.31
CA ALA A 312 12.52 20.35 5.36
C ALA A 312 12.22 21.75 5.91
N ILE A 313 12.96 22.17 6.95
CA ILE A 313 12.94 23.56 7.42
C ILE A 313 13.36 24.44 6.23
N PRO A 314 12.60 25.49 5.86
CA PRO A 314 12.98 26.38 4.77
C PRO A 314 14.31 27.08 5.07
N ASP A 315 15.22 27.09 4.08
CA ASP A 315 16.52 27.77 4.18
C ASP A 315 16.36 29.31 4.16
N GLU A 316 15.25 29.81 3.61
CA GLU A 316 14.93 31.24 3.61
C GLU A 316 14.55 31.70 5.02
N ARG A 317 14.90 32.95 5.37
CA ARG A 317 14.51 33.54 6.65
C ARG A 317 12.99 33.64 6.73
N HIS A 318 12.41 33.08 7.79
CA HIS A 318 10.97 33.00 7.96
C HIS A 318 10.57 33.09 9.43
N LEU A 319 9.28 33.31 9.66
CA LEU A 319 8.61 33.14 10.95
C LEU A 319 8.07 31.72 11.04
N ALA A 320 8.30 31.04 12.16
CA ALA A 320 7.70 29.75 12.41
C ALA A 320 6.39 29.89 13.20
N LEU A 321 5.30 29.36 12.66
CA LEU A 321 4.03 29.20 13.37
C LEU A 321 3.84 27.72 13.73
N VAL A 322 3.83 27.41 15.02
CA VAL A 322 3.95 26.03 15.51
C VAL A 322 2.78 25.68 16.43
N GLY A 323 2.29 24.43 16.34
CA GLY A 323 1.33 23.87 17.30
C GLY A 323 2.02 23.39 18.59
N ASN A 324 1.59 22.23 19.11
CA ASN A 324 2.26 21.57 20.24
C ASN A 324 3.41 20.69 19.75
N SER A 325 4.53 21.29 19.35
CA SER A 325 5.68 20.55 18.81
C SER A 325 6.99 20.93 19.50
N ALA A 326 7.82 19.92 19.80
CA ALA A 326 9.17 20.13 20.33
C ALA A 326 10.15 20.73 19.31
N VAL A 327 9.75 20.87 18.04
CA VAL A 327 10.56 21.55 16.99
C VAL A 327 10.87 23.01 17.34
N VAL A 328 10.11 23.60 18.27
CA VAL A 328 10.35 24.94 18.82
C VAL A 328 11.81 25.11 19.26
N THR A 329 12.38 24.14 19.98
CA THR A 329 13.77 24.23 20.48
C THR A 329 14.77 24.30 19.32
N GLU A 330 14.58 23.48 18.29
CA GLU A 330 15.44 23.45 17.09
C GLU A 330 15.33 24.75 16.28
N LEU A 331 14.12 25.28 16.11
CA LEU A 331 13.91 26.53 15.39
C LEU A 331 14.51 27.73 16.14
N LEU A 332 14.31 27.80 17.45
CA LEU A 332 14.95 28.83 18.27
C LEU A 332 16.47 28.72 18.23
N HIS A 333 17.03 27.51 18.29
CA HIS A 333 18.48 27.30 18.18
C HIS A 333 19.04 27.87 16.86
N LEU A 334 18.32 27.63 15.75
CA LEU A 334 18.65 28.12 14.41
C LEU A 334 18.39 29.61 14.19
N GLY A 335 17.95 30.34 15.22
CA GLY A 335 17.70 31.77 15.10
C GLY A 335 16.35 32.12 14.44
N ILE A 336 15.45 31.14 14.28
CA ILE A 336 14.13 31.32 13.64
C ILE A 336 13.11 31.72 14.72
N PRO A 337 12.48 32.90 14.63
CA PRO A 337 11.47 33.32 15.60
C PRO A 337 10.23 32.41 15.57
N VAL A 338 9.74 31.98 16.74
CA VAL A 338 8.68 30.97 16.87
C VAL A 338 7.46 31.50 17.62
N TYR A 339 6.32 31.51 16.94
CA TYR A 339 5.02 31.83 17.51
C TYR A 339 4.18 30.57 17.59
N GLN A 340 3.42 30.42 18.68
CA GLN A 340 2.58 29.24 18.86
C GLN A 340 1.11 29.57 18.65
N ASN A 341 0.45 28.77 17.83
CA ASN A 341 -0.99 28.80 17.65
C ASN A 341 -1.53 27.38 17.86
N PHE A 342 -2.37 27.22 18.88
CA PHE A 342 -2.88 25.92 19.29
C PHE A 342 -4.19 25.55 18.59
N THR A 343 -4.76 26.43 17.76
CA THR A 343 -6.06 26.21 17.12
C THR A 343 -6.07 25.05 16.12
N PHE A 344 -4.92 24.76 15.50
CA PHE A 344 -4.79 23.65 14.56
C PHE A 344 -4.21 22.37 15.16
N ASP A 345 -4.03 22.33 16.48
CA ASP A 345 -3.42 21.20 17.20
C ASP A 345 -4.44 20.56 18.16
N PRO A 346 -4.63 19.23 18.14
CA PRO A 346 -5.62 18.58 18.99
C PRO A 346 -5.16 18.37 20.44
N VAL A 347 -3.91 18.70 20.78
CA VAL A 347 -3.35 18.57 22.13
C VAL A 347 -3.64 19.84 22.93
N SER A 348 -3.78 19.72 24.25
CA SER A 348 -3.95 20.86 25.15
C SER A 348 -2.92 21.98 24.88
N PRO A 349 -3.33 23.27 24.90
CA PRO A 349 -2.43 24.38 24.66
C PRO A 349 -1.20 24.38 25.55
N ASP A 350 -0.07 24.77 24.95
CA ASP A 350 1.24 24.87 25.60
C ASP A 350 1.69 23.60 26.34
N TYR A 351 1.48 22.44 25.72
CA TYR A 351 1.80 21.13 26.30
C TYR A 351 3.26 21.02 26.80
N TYR A 352 4.20 21.68 26.11
CA TYR A 352 5.63 21.70 26.47
C TYR A 352 6.03 22.88 27.40
N GLY A 353 5.11 23.80 27.66
CA GLY A 353 5.30 24.95 28.53
C GLY A 353 6.22 26.04 27.96
N PHE A 354 6.41 26.12 26.64
CA PHE A 354 7.32 27.12 26.04
C PHE A 354 6.77 28.55 26.20
N VAL A 355 5.44 28.72 26.06
CA VAL A 355 4.80 30.03 26.26
C VAL A 355 4.84 30.40 27.74
N ALA A 356 4.46 29.47 28.63
CA ALA A 356 4.47 29.69 30.08
C ALA A 356 5.87 30.03 30.63
N LYS A 357 6.93 29.48 30.03
CA LYS A 357 8.33 29.78 30.35
C LYS A 357 8.85 31.08 29.71
N GLY A 358 8.02 31.78 28.92
CA GLY A 358 8.40 33.01 28.23
C GLY A 358 9.38 32.80 27.07
N LEU A 359 9.51 31.57 26.57
CA LEU A 359 10.43 31.24 25.47
C LEU A 359 9.85 31.54 24.10
N THR A 360 8.53 31.44 23.96
CA THR A 360 7.77 31.77 22.76
C THR A 360 6.56 32.61 23.13
N GLN A 361 5.83 33.09 22.13
CA GLN A 361 4.57 33.83 22.33
C GLN A 361 3.41 33.04 21.72
N SER A 362 2.29 32.99 22.43
CA SER A 362 1.02 32.47 21.89
C SER A 362 0.34 33.55 21.05
N VAL A 363 -0.16 33.18 19.88
CA VAL A 363 -0.90 34.06 18.97
C VAL A 363 -2.24 33.41 18.61
N THR A 364 -3.33 34.15 18.78
CA THR A 364 -4.66 33.68 18.38
C THR A 364 -4.86 33.85 16.87
N VAL A 365 -5.89 33.22 16.32
CA VAL A 365 -6.22 33.37 14.88
C VAL A 365 -6.46 34.83 14.52
N GLU A 366 -7.07 35.61 15.42
CA GLU A 366 -7.36 37.03 15.23
C GLU A 366 -6.08 37.86 15.18
N ASN A 367 -5.07 37.52 16.01
CA ASN A 367 -3.79 38.22 15.99
C ASN A 367 -3.05 38.06 14.65
N LEU A 368 -3.23 36.92 13.98
CA LEU A 368 -2.55 36.62 12.72
C LEU A 368 -2.94 37.54 11.55
N ALA A 369 -4.07 38.24 11.65
CA ALA A 369 -4.52 39.19 10.63
C ALA A 369 -3.72 40.51 10.65
N GLY A 370 -3.02 40.81 11.75
CA GLY A 370 -2.13 41.97 11.90
C GLY A 370 -0.69 41.55 12.18
N GLU A 371 0.22 42.52 12.31
CA GLU A 371 1.62 42.24 12.66
C GLU A 371 1.71 41.63 14.06
N PHE A 372 1.99 40.32 14.11
CA PHE A 372 2.07 39.53 15.35
C PHE A 372 3.50 39.19 15.76
N TRP A 373 4.49 39.48 14.90
CA TRP A 373 5.90 39.22 15.18
C TRP A 373 6.57 40.44 15.81
N ARG A 374 7.53 40.19 16.69
CA ARG A 374 8.36 41.19 17.37
C ARG A 374 9.74 40.60 17.64
N PRO A 375 10.81 41.41 17.60
CA PRO A 375 12.13 40.96 18.01
C PRO A 375 12.12 40.33 19.40
N TYR A 376 12.81 39.21 19.57
CA TYR A 376 12.89 38.55 20.86
C TYR A 376 13.74 39.38 21.83
N ARG A 377 13.26 39.49 23.08
CA ARG A 377 14.04 40.04 24.18
C ARG A 377 14.84 38.92 24.83
N LEU A 378 16.10 38.76 24.40
CA LEU A 378 17.00 37.71 24.90
C LEU A 378 17.73 38.14 26.18
N ASP A 379 16.96 38.55 27.19
CA ASP A 379 17.48 38.93 28.50
C ASP A 379 18.02 37.71 29.27
N ALA A 380 18.57 37.98 30.47
CA ALA A 380 19.15 36.92 31.31
C ALA A 380 18.12 35.85 31.70
N ALA A 381 16.85 36.20 31.86
CA ALA A 381 15.80 35.26 32.24
C ALA A 381 15.44 34.34 31.06
N TRP A 382 15.27 34.90 29.86
CA TRP A 382 15.05 34.11 28.64
C TRP A 382 16.22 33.15 28.38
N ARG A 383 17.46 33.64 28.48
CA ARG A 383 18.66 32.81 28.28
C ARG A 383 18.77 31.70 29.32
N ALA A 384 18.48 32.00 30.59
CA ALA A 384 18.46 30.99 31.65
C ALA A 384 17.38 29.93 31.40
N ALA A 385 16.19 30.32 30.94
CA ALA A 385 15.10 29.40 30.61
C ALA A 385 15.44 28.55 29.38
N PHE A 386 16.01 29.14 28.33
CA PHE A 386 16.36 28.42 27.10
C PHE A 386 17.53 27.48 27.32
N LYS A 387 18.51 27.86 28.17
CA LYS A 387 19.63 26.99 28.59
C LYS A 387 19.15 25.67 29.21
N GLN A 388 17.98 25.65 29.85
CA GLN A 388 17.40 24.41 30.38
C GLN A 388 16.98 23.42 29.30
N LEU A 389 16.75 23.88 28.07
CA LEU A 389 16.31 23.11 26.91
C LEU A 389 17.40 22.90 25.87
N ASP A 390 18.35 23.82 25.81
CA ASP A 390 19.53 23.78 24.95
C ASP A 390 20.78 24.22 25.71
N PRO A 391 21.65 23.30 26.14
CA PRO A 391 22.85 23.64 26.90
C PRO A 391 23.90 24.39 26.06
N SER A 392 23.75 24.49 24.73
CA SER A 392 24.70 25.23 23.86
C SER A 392 24.61 26.76 23.96
N VAL A 393 23.66 27.28 24.76
CA VAL A 393 23.51 28.71 25.03
C VAL A 393 24.77 29.33 25.65
N ASP A 394 25.57 28.53 26.36
CA ASP A 394 26.91 28.90 26.81
C ASP A 394 27.89 27.72 26.72
N THR A 395 29.13 27.91 27.16
CA THR A 395 30.21 26.90 27.05
C THR A 395 30.27 25.95 28.25
N ALA A 396 29.33 26.01 29.21
CA ALA A 396 29.40 25.18 30.41
C ALA A 396 29.34 23.66 30.10
N TYR A 397 28.67 23.28 29.00
CA TYR A 397 28.60 21.89 28.55
C TYR A 397 29.96 21.32 28.14
N GLU A 398 30.96 22.15 27.85
CA GLU A 398 32.30 21.67 27.44
C GLU A 398 32.99 20.93 28.58
N THR A 399 32.83 21.40 29.83
CA THR A 399 33.36 20.70 31.00
C THR A 399 32.67 19.34 31.20
N GLU A 400 31.35 19.30 31.01
CA GLU A 400 30.57 18.06 31.12
C GLU A 400 30.91 17.07 30.00
N ARG A 401 31.21 17.57 28.79
CA ARG A 401 31.74 16.79 27.66
C ARG A 401 33.10 16.18 28.01
N ASP A 402 34.00 16.95 28.61
CA ASP A 402 35.34 16.47 28.95
C ASP A 402 35.30 15.39 30.05
N GLN A 403 34.42 15.56 31.04
CA GLN A 403 34.14 14.53 32.05
C GLN A 403 33.57 13.25 31.41
N PHE A 404 32.59 13.41 30.51
CA PHE A 404 32.04 12.29 29.76
C PHE A 404 33.12 11.54 28.97
N LEU A 405 34.03 12.25 28.30
CA LEU A 405 35.13 11.64 27.56
C LEU A 405 36.12 10.90 28.47
N ALA A 406 36.43 11.44 29.65
CA ALA A 406 37.25 10.74 30.63
C ALA A 406 36.63 9.40 31.07
N GLU A 407 35.31 9.36 31.31
CA GLU A 407 34.61 8.12 31.63
C GLU A 407 34.57 7.13 30.45
N MET A 408 34.34 7.62 29.23
CA MET A 408 34.39 6.77 28.05
C MET A 408 35.79 6.18 27.81
N GLN A 409 36.84 6.94 28.13
CA GLN A 409 38.22 6.46 28.08
C GLN A 409 38.47 5.37 29.13
N ARG A 410 37.95 5.54 30.35
CA ARG A 410 38.01 4.53 31.41
C ARG A 410 37.29 3.24 31.01
N LEU A 411 36.07 3.35 30.50
CA LEU A 411 35.32 2.20 29.99
C LEU A 411 36.09 1.49 28.87
N ARG A 412 36.62 2.24 27.90
CA ARG A 412 37.40 1.68 26.81
C ARG A 412 38.63 0.92 27.30
N ALA A 413 39.32 1.43 28.32
CA ALA A 413 40.46 0.74 28.94
C ALA A 413 40.04 -0.55 29.68
N ALA A 414 38.83 -0.58 30.24
CA ALA A 414 38.28 -1.74 30.94
C ALA A 414 37.74 -2.83 29.99
N VAL A 415 37.45 -2.52 28.72
CA VAL A 415 36.98 -3.52 27.77
C VAL A 415 38.12 -4.45 27.36
N VAL A 416 38.05 -5.71 27.80
CA VAL A 416 38.96 -6.77 27.37
C VAL A 416 38.74 -7.05 25.87
N PRO A 417 39.80 -7.01 25.03
CA PRO A 417 39.70 -7.43 23.64
C PRO A 417 39.19 -8.88 23.58
N ALA A 418 38.15 -9.13 22.78
CA ALA A 418 37.62 -10.48 22.68
C ALA A 418 38.70 -11.45 22.18
N GLY A 419 38.98 -12.50 22.96
CA GLY A 419 39.69 -13.67 22.47
C GLY A 419 38.94 -14.25 21.26
N ARG A 420 39.63 -15.01 20.38
CA ARG A 420 38.99 -15.66 19.22
C ARG A 420 37.88 -16.61 19.69
N GLY A 421 36.66 -16.09 19.80
CA GLY A 421 35.49 -16.86 20.19
C GLY A 421 35.30 -18.03 19.24
N GLY A 422 34.96 -19.20 19.78
CA GLY A 422 34.63 -20.36 18.96
C GLY A 422 33.53 -20.03 17.96
N ARG A 423 33.57 -20.60 16.76
CA ARG A 423 32.54 -20.34 15.73
C ARG A 423 31.18 -20.84 16.19
N MET A 424 30.21 -19.94 16.37
CA MET A 424 28.81 -20.32 16.61
C MET A 424 28.28 -21.13 15.40
N ARG A 425 27.60 -22.25 15.63
CA ARG A 425 27.11 -23.13 14.55
C ARG A 425 26.11 -22.35 13.67
N GLY A 426 26.35 -22.32 12.35
CA GLY A 426 25.56 -21.51 11.41
C GLY A 426 26.02 -20.05 11.25
N SER A 427 26.98 -19.58 12.06
CA SER A 427 27.52 -18.21 11.98
C SER A 427 28.19 -17.90 10.65
N PHE A 428 28.79 -18.88 9.96
CA PHE A 428 29.42 -18.64 8.64
C PHE A 428 28.39 -18.24 7.58
N LYS A 429 27.25 -18.96 7.49
CA LYS A 429 26.16 -18.62 6.57
C LYS A 429 25.51 -17.28 6.92
N ALA A 430 25.34 -17.02 8.21
CA ALA A 430 24.78 -15.76 8.71
C ALA A 430 25.73 -14.57 8.47
N ARG A 431 27.04 -14.78 8.69
CA ARG A 431 28.11 -13.81 8.46
C ARG A 431 28.25 -13.45 6.99
N LEU A 432 28.21 -14.44 6.09
CA LEU A 432 28.19 -14.20 4.65
C LEU A 432 26.99 -13.30 4.30
N LYS A 433 25.78 -13.66 4.78
CA LYS A 433 24.56 -12.86 4.56
C LYS A 433 24.64 -11.44 5.13
N ALA A 434 25.26 -11.25 6.31
CA ALA A 434 25.38 -9.94 6.95
C ALA A 434 26.50 -9.06 6.38
N GLU A 435 27.61 -9.64 5.94
CA GLU A 435 28.69 -8.91 5.25
C GLU A 435 28.24 -8.50 3.84
N THR A 436 27.51 -9.37 3.11
CA THR A 436 26.85 -8.97 1.86
C THR A 436 25.86 -7.83 2.11
N LYS A 437 25.03 -7.91 3.15
CA LYS A 437 24.05 -6.86 3.49
C LYS A 437 24.70 -5.53 3.87
N ARG A 438 25.74 -5.52 4.73
CA ARG A 438 26.43 -4.28 5.14
C ARG A 438 27.31 -3.70 4.05
N GLY A 439 27.97 -4.54 3.25
CA GLY A 439 28.71 -4.09 2.06
C GLY A 439 27.78 -3.40 1.07
N LEU A 440 26.59 -3.97 0.85
CA LEU A 440 25.56 -3.36 0.02
C LEU A 440 25.10 -2.00 0.58
N ILE A 441 24.74 -1.94 1.87
CA ILE A 441 24.29 -0.69 2.55
C ILE A 441 25.37 0.38 2.57
N GLY A 442 26.64 0.01 2.82
CA GLY A 442 27.77 0.94 2.81
C GLY A 442 28.03 1.53 1.42
N LEU A 443 28.00 0.70 0.37
CA LEU A 443 28.05 1.15 -1.03
C LEU A 443 26.86 2.05 -1.38
N ILE A 444 25.68 1.77 -0.79
CA ILE A 444 24.47 2.56 -1.05
C ILE A 444 24.56 3.97 -0.49
N ASN A 445 25.01 4.07 0.77
CA ASN A 445 25.05 5.33 1.47
C ASN A 445 26.26 6.20 1.07
N ALA A 446 27.37 5.60 0.63
CA ALA A 446 28.58 6.34 0.23
C ALA A 446 28.44 7.08 -1.10
N SER A 447 27.59 6.60 -2.02
CA SER A 447 27.29 7.28 -3.28
C SER A 447 25.80 7.11 -3.67
N PRO A 448 24.87 7.86 -3.05
CA PRO A 448 23.41 7.71 -3.26
C PRO A 448 22.95 7.82 -4.72
N ALA A 449 23.67 8.59 -5.54
CA ALA A 449 23.39 8.77 -6.97
C ALA A 449 23.90 7.62 -7.85
N ILE A 450 24.96 6.92 -7.42
CA ILE A 450 25.56 5.77 -8.14
C ILE A 450 24.94 4.46 -7.63
N SER A 451 24.41 4.46 -6.42
CA SER A 451 23.95 3.27 -5.75
C SER A 451 22.48 2.94 -5.92
N ALA A 452 21.63 3.88 -6.36
CA ALA A 452 20.28 3.54 -6.81
C ALA A 452 20.31 2.49 -7.96
N PRO A 453 21.15 2.64 -9.00
CA PRO A 453 21.35 1.59 -10.01
C PRO A 453 21.93 0.26 -9.47
N VAL A 454 22.88 0.32 -8.52
CA VAL A 454 23.53 -0.89 -7.94
C VAL A 454 22.61 -1.62 -6.95
N LEU A 455 21.73 -0.89 -6.25
CA LEU A 455 20.73 -1.45 -5.35
C LEU A 455 19.57 -2.09 -6.12
N ASP A 456 19.18 -1.50 -7.25
CA ASP A 456 18.26 -2.12 -8.22
C ASP A 456 18.86 -3.40 -8.84
N PHE A 457 20.18 -3.43 -9.08
CA PHE A 457 20.92 -4.64 -9.49
C PHE A 457 21.01 -5.71 -8.39
N ALA A 458 21.14 -5.33 -7.11
CA ALA A 458 21.25 -6.29 -6.01
C ALA A 458 19.89 -6.85 -5.54
N LEU A 459 18.82 -6.08 -5.71
CA LEU A 459 17.45 -6.54 -5.48
C LEU A 459 16.96 -7.49 -6.59
N SER A 460 17.44 -7.33 -7.84
CA SER A 460 17.17 -8.28 -8.93
C SER A 460 17.88 -9.64 -8.71
N GLY A 461 19.05 -9.63 -8.04
CA GLY A 461 19.82 -10.79 -7.54
C GLY A 461 19.09 -11.75 -6.57
N ALA A 462 18.11 -11.25 -5.81
CA ALA A 462 17.57 -11.95 -4.63
C ALA A 462 16.43 -12.97 -4.93
N SER A 463 16.16 -13.28 -6.20
CA SER A 463 15.03 -14.10 -6.66
C SER A 463 15.14 -15.62 -6.37
N LYS A 464 16.26 -16.10 -5.81
CA LYS A 464 16.49 -17.53 -5.47
C LYS A 464 15.93 -18.01 -4.12
N LEU A 465 15.20 -17.20 -3.35
CA LEU A 465 14.60 -17.59 -2.06
C LEU A 465 13.11 -17.19 -1.98
N GLY A 466 12.33 -17.71 -2.93
CA GLY A 466 10.99 -17.24 -3.29
C GLY A 466 9.85 -17.36 -2.27
N ASN A 467 10.00 -18.10 -1.16
CA ASN A 467 8.93 -18.22 -0.16
C ASN A 467 9.19 -17.45 1.15
N PHE A 468 10.38 -16.86 1.31
CA PHE A 468 10.76 -16.16 2.55
C PHE A 468 10.70 -14.62 2.44
N LEU A 469 10.66 -14.07 1.21
CA LEU A 469 10.90 -12.65 0.98
C LEU A 469 9.70 -11.82 0.53
N THR A 470 8.55 -12.38 0.16
CA THR A 470 7.37 -11.54 -0.20
C THR A 470 6.83 -10.75 1.00
N LEU A 471 7.04 -11.25 2.22
CA LEU A 471 6.74 -10.52 3.46
C LEU A 471 7.87 -9.54 3.87
N TYR A 472 9.11 -9.77 3.40
CA TYR A 472 10.30 -9.00 3.79
C TYR A 472 10.82 -8.02 2.73
N SER A 473 10.40 -8.11 1.46
CA SER A 473 10.71 -7.15 0.39
C SER A 473 9.93 -5.86 0.60
N TYR A 474 8.66 -5.96 1.04
CA TYR A 474 7.86 -4.82 1.49
C TYR A 474 8.39 -4.23 2.81
N LEU A 475 8.85 -5.07 3.76
CA LEU A 475 9.56 -4.59 4.95
C LEU A 475 10.93 -4.01 4.61
N GLY A 476 11.59 -4.47 3.54
CA GLY A 476 12.90 -4.01 3.06
C GLY A 476 12.81 -2.66 2.36
N ALA A 477 11.80 -2.47 1.50
CA ALA A 477 11.49 -1.18 0.88
C ALA A 477 11.07 -0.14 1.94
N ASN A 478 10.23 -0.53 2.91
CA ASN A 478 9.91 0.34 4.05
C ASN A 478 11.12 0.56 4.99
N TYR A 479 12.00 -0.43 5.17
CA TYR A 479 13.22 -0.29 5.97
C TYR A 479 14.24 0.64 5.30
N LEU A 480 14.36 0.60 3.97
CA LEU A 480 15.20 1.50 3.17
C LEU A 480 14.62 2.92 3.14
N ARG A 481 13.31 3.07 2.83
CA ARG A 481 12.61 4.37 2.85
C ARG A 481 12.66 5.05 4.22
N ASN A 482 12.65 4.26 5.29
CA ASN A 482 12.76 4.73 6.67
C ASN A 482 14.22 4.91 7.14
N ARG A 483 15.26 4.68 6.33
CA ARG A 483 16.68 4.76 6.77
C ARG A 483 17.59 5.51 5.80
N THR A 484 17.14 5.79 4.58
CA THR A 484 17.88 6.55 3.57
C THR A 484 16.99 7.67 3.00
N ASN A 485 17.59 8.82 2.64
CA ASN A 485 16.89 9.91 1.97
C ASN A 485 16.68 9.64 0.46
N ILE A 486 16.71 8.38 0.03
CA ILE A 486 16.66 8.02 -1.39
C ILE A 486 15.19 7.86 -1.79
N PRO A 487 14.66 8.72 -2.69
CA PRO A 487 13.37 8.46 -3.33
C PRO A 487 13.53 7.24 -4.23
N VAL A 488 12.99 6.10 -3.80
CA VAL A 488 12.94 4.89 -4.64
C VAL A 488 11.91 5.14 -5.74
N LYS A 489 12.39 5.61 -6.90
CA LYS A 489 11.64 5.67 -8.15
C LYS A 489 11.72 4.29 -8.79
N SER A 490 10.58 3.69 -9.08
CA SER A 490 10.50 2.54 -9.99
C SER A 490 10.91 3.00 -11.38
N GLY A 491 12.15 2.74 -11.81
CA GLY A 491 12.47 2.75 -13.24
C GLY A 491 13.90 3.05 -13.67
N ARG A 492 14.41 2.06 -14.43
CA ARG A 492 15.28 2.10 -15.63
C ARG A 492 16.64 2.77 -15.53
N TRP A 493 17.72 1.99 -15.68
CA TRP A 493 18.95 2.47 -16.35
C TRP A 493 19.64 1.36 -17.19
N GLY A 494 20.28 1.81 -18.26
CA GLY A 494 20.97 1.03 -19.29
C GLY A 494 22.47 0.85 -19.04
N ALA A 495 23.14 0.29 -20.06
CA ALA A 495 24.43 -0.37 -20.01
C ALA A 495 25.67 0.55 -20.12
N ASP A 496 26.81 0.13 -19.55
CA ASP A 496 28.00 -0.26 -20.35
C ASP A 496 29.17 -0.92 -19.56
N LYS A 497 29.67 -2.02 -20.16
CA LYS A 497 31.02 -2.64 -20.33
C LYS A 497 31.98 -3.08 -19.17
N THR A 498 32.01 -4.42 -18.99
CA THR A 498 33.08 -5.49 -18.96
C THR A 498 34.61 -5.15 -18.95
N PRO A 499 35.56 -6.09 -18.57
CA PRO A 499 35.47 -7.57 -18.62
C PRO A 499 36.13 -8.42 -17.49
N GLY A 500 35.69 -9.68 -17.35
CA GLY A 500 36.42 -10.74 -16.65
C GLY A 500 35.55 -11.95 -16.24
N GLN A 501 35.73 -13.09 -16.92
CA GLN A 501 34.92 -14.33 -16.88
C GLN A 501 34.56 -14.89 -15.48
N SER A 502 33.28 -15.23 -15.24
CA SER A 502 32.81 -16.32 -14.34
C SER A 502 31.28 -16.48 -14.40
N ARG A 503 30.79 -17.74 -14.41
CA ARG A 503 29.39 -18.23 -14.47
C ARG A 503 28.27 -17.24 -14.10
N THR A 504 27.35 -16.98 -15.03
CA THR A 504 26.22 -16.05 -14.92
C THR A 504 25.18 -16.45 -13.87
N ASP A 505 24.85 -15.54 -12.96
CA ASP A 505 23.71 -15.63 -12.05
C ASP A 505 22.40 -15.42 -12.85
N PRO A 506 21.40 -16.33 -12.83
CA PRO A 506 20.13 -16.17 -13.55
C PRO A 506 19.45 -14.82 -13.29
N ALA A 507 19.65 -14.22 -12.12
CA ALA A 507 19.13 -12.91 -11.76
C ALA A 507 19.74 -11.74 -12.56
N SER A 508 21.02 -11.82 -12.95
CA SER A 508 21.63 -10.79 -13.82
C SER A 508 21.20 -10.94 -15.28
N ALA A 509 20.67 -12.11 -15.66
CA ALA A 509 20.20 -12.38 -17.01
C ALA A 509 18.74 -11.93 -17.25
N LEU A 510 17.95 -11.68 -16.19
CA LEU A 510 16.54 -11.28 -16.33
C LEU A 510 16.38 -9.94 -17.09
N PRO A 511 17.08 -8.84 -16.73
CA PRO A 511 16.99 -7.59 -17.52
C PRO A 511 17.53 -7.76 -18.95
N LEU A 512 18.48 -8.68 -19.16
CA LEU A 512 19.00 -8.99 -20.49
C LEU A 512 17.94 -9.68 -21.36
N VAL A 513 17.21 -10.66 -20.82
CA VAL A 513 16.11 -11.31 -21.54
C VAL A 513 15.00 -10.31 -21.83
N GLU A 514 14.60 -9.48 -20.87
CA GLU A 514 13.59 -8.42 -21.08
C GLU A 514 14.02 -7.41 -22.14
N ALA A 515 15.27 -6.93 -22.09
CA ALA A 515 15.82 -6.02 -23.09
C ALA A 515 15.95 -6.69 -24.46
N THR A 516 16.31 -7.98 -24.50
CA THR A 516 16.41 -8.74 -25.75
C THR A 516 15.03 -8.87 -26.40
N LEU A 517 14.04 -9.38 -25.66
CA LEU A 517 12.66 -9.50 -26.13
C LEU A 517 12.07 -8.17 -26.59
N GLY A 518 12.41 -7.06 -25.92
CA GLY A 518 11.91 -5.73 -26.26
C GLY A 518 12.60 -5.03 -27.44
N ASN A 519 13.74 -5.52 -27.92
CA ASN A 519 14.48 -4.90 -29.03
C ASN A 519 14.58 -5.78 -30.28
N LEU A 520 14.06 -7.00 -30.24
CA LEU A 520 14.07 -7.91 -31.38
C LEU A 520 12.94 -7.60 -32.36
N ARG A 521 13.22 -7.74 -33.65
CA ARG A 521 12.19 -7.70 -34.69
C ARG A 521 11.27 -8.93 -34.67
N ASP A 522 11.80 -10.07 -34.25
CA ASP A 522 11.06 -11.33 -34.14
C ASP A 522 11.38 -12.02 -32.80
N PRO A 523 10.69 -11.62 -31.72
CA PRO A 523 10.90 -12.20 -30.40
C PRO A 523 10.45 -13.68 -30.31
N ALA A 524 9.51 -14.13 -31.15
CA ALA A 524 9.03 -15.51 -31.14
C ALA A 524 10.07 -16.47 -31.72
N ALA A 525 10.70 -16.11 -32.85
CA ALA A 525 11.82 -16.87 -33.40
C ALA A 525 12.98 -16.97 -32.39
N TRP A 526 13.25 -15.89 -31.66
CA TRP A 526 14.27 -15.91 -30.62
C TRP A 526 13.91 -16.83 -29.45
N ILE A 527 12.64 -16.84 -29.00
CA ILE A 527 12.21 -17.76 -27.94
C ILE A 527 12.40 -19.22 -28.38
N ALA A 528 11.99 -19.56 -29.60
CA ALA A 528 12.15 -20.91 -30.14
C ALA A 528 13.64 -21.31 -30.22
N GLU A 529 14.48 -20.42 -30.74
CA GLU A 529 15.92 -20.66 -30.87
C GLU A 529 16.61 -20.73 -29.50
N ASN A 530 16.22 -19.89 -28.54
CA ASN A 530 16.71 -19.93 -27.17
C ASN A 530 16.41 -21.28 -26.51
N GLN A 531 15.20 -21.82 -26.69
CA GLN A 531 14.84 -23.12 -26.13
C GLN A 531 15.57 -24.27 -26.80
N ARG A 532 15.82 -24.18 -28.11
CA ARG A 532 16.60 -25.16 -28.86
C ARG A 532 18.07 -25.19 -28.40
N LEU A 533 18.65 -24.01 -28.18
CA LEU A 533 20.05 -23.84 -27.80
C LEU A 533 20.27 -23.93 -26.27
N GLY A 534 19.23 -23.75 -25.46
CA GLY A 534 19.30 -23.71 -24.01
C GLY A 534 20.10 -22.52 -23.45
N VAL A 535 20.15 -21.39 -24.17
CA VAL A 535 20.96 -20.21 -23.77
C VAL A 535 20.46 -19.62 -22.45
N PHE A 536 19.15 -19.46 -22.32
CA PHE A 536 18.45 -19.09 -21.09
C PHE A 536 17.41 -20.16 -20.75
N GLY A 537 17.34 -20.56 -19.47
CA GLY A 537 16.37 -21.54 -19.00
C GLY A 537 14.93 -21.05 -19.14
N ASP A 538 13.99 -21.97 -19.41
CA ASP A 538 12.57 -21.68 -19.59
C ASP A 538 11.98 -20.86 -18.42
N ASP A 539 12.43 -21.13 -17.20
CA ASP A 539 11.98 -20.46 -15.98
C ASP A 539 12.39 -18.99 -15.94
N LEU A 540 13.59 -18.66 -16.44
CA LEU A 540 14.07 -17.29 -16.52
C LEU A 540 13.29 -16.51 -17.58
N VAL A 541 13.05 -17.11 -18.74
CA VAL A 541 12.31 -16.46 -19.83
C VAL A 541 10.85 -16.24 -19.45
N ILE A 542 10.19 -17.23 -18.82
CA ILE A 542 8.82 -17.06 -18.30
C ILE A 542 8.75 -15.95 -17.25
N ARG A 543 9.73 -15.85 -16.34
CA ARG A 543 9.79 -14.75 -15.36
C ARG A 543 9.95 -13.39 -16.02
N ALA A 544 10.79 -13.29 -17.06
CA ALA A 544 10.97 -12.04 -17.81
C ALA A 544 9.65 -11.61 -18.45
N LEU A 545 8.95 -12.56 -19.09
CA LEU A 545 7.65 -12.30 -19.71
C LEU A 545 6.57 -11.93 -18.68
N GLU A 546 6.54 -12.58 -17.52
CA GLU A 546 5.61 -12.22 -16.44
C GLU A 546 5.90 -10.80 -15.92
N ASN A 547 7.17 -10.42 -15.72
CA ASN A 547 7.53 -9.04 -15.36
C ASN A 547 7.07 -8.04 -16.42
N MET A 548 7.40 -8.30 -17.70
CA MET A 548 6.95 -7.48 -18.82
C MET A 548 5.41 -7.33 -18.81
N PHE A 549 4.68 -8.39 -18.43
CA PHE A 549 3.22 -8.41 -18.37
C PHE A 549 2.67 -7.59 -17.21
N GLN A 550 3.25 -7.72 -16.02
CA GLN A 550 2.88 -6.93 -14.84
C GLN A 550 3.15 -5.43 -15.06
N ASP A 551 4.27 -5.10 -15.72
CA ASP A 551 4.67 -3.74 -16.07
C ASP A 551 3.92 -3.18 -17.30
N ARG A 552 3.09 -4.00 -17.97
CA ARG A 552 2.31 -3.64 -19.15
C ARG A 552 3.19 -3.08 -20.27
N ARG A 553 4.32 -3.74 -20.52
CA ARG A 553 5.29 -3.34 -21.54
C ARG A 553 4.67 -3.53 -22.95
N PRO A 554 4.63 -2.49 -23.80
CA PRO A 554 4.01 -2.57 -25.14
C PRO A 554 4.67 -3.64 -26.02
N GLU A 555 5.95 -3.93 -25.79
CA GLU A 555 6.74 -4.94 -26.53
C GLU A 555 6.16 -6.36 -26.41
N LEU A 556 5.29 -6.63 -25.43
CA LEU A 556 4.56 -7.91 -25.37
C LEU A 556 3.57 -8.11 -26.51
N GLY A 557 3.11 -7.04 -27.16
CA GLY A 557 2.27 -7.14 -28.35
C GLY A 557 2.97 -7.96 -29.44
N ASP A 558 4.24 -7.67 -29.69
CA ASP A 558 5.06 -8.37 -30.69
C ASP A 558 5.36 -9.81 -30.27
N VAL A 559 5.62 -10.04 -28.98
CA VAL A 559 5.76 -11.39 -28.44
C VAL A 559 4.49 -12.19 -28.69
N PHE A 560 3.32 -11.68 -28.29
CA PHE A 560 2.05 -12.38 -28.47
C PHE A 560 1.69 -12.58 -29.95
N ALA A 561 2.02 -11.63 -30.83
CA ALA A 561 1.77 -11.75 -32.27
C ALA A 561 2.47 -12.97 -32.88
N GLY A 562 3.69 -13.29 -32.42
CA GLY A 562 4.46 -14.44 -32.91
C GLY A 562 3.99 -15.81 -32.41
N PHE A 563 3.02 -15.88 -31.48
CA PHE A 563 2.40 -17.13 -31.01
C PHE A 563 0.92 -17.17 -31.36
N SER A 564 0.62 -17.07 -32.65
CA SER A 564 -0.75 -17.14 -33.19
C SER A 564 -1.39 -18.52 -33.01
N ALA A 565 -0.59 -19.57 -33.07
CA ALA A 565 -0.95 -20.98 -32.81
C ALA A 565 -0.11 -21.56 -31.66
N TRP A 566 -0.60 -22.65 -31.03
CA TRP A 566 0.12 -23.31 -29.95
C TRP A 566 1.44 -23.94 -30.44
N PRO A 567 2.61 -23.55 -29.89
CA PRO A 567 3.90 -24.11 -30.28
C PRO A 567 4.14 -25.44 -29.56
N GLU A 568 3.79 -26.55 -30.21
CA GLU A 568 3.93 -27.90 -29.64
C GLU A 568 5.35 -28.17 -29.14
N GLY A 569 5.47 -28.74 -27.94
CA GLY A 569 6.77 -29.07 -27.33
C GLY A 569 7.48 -27.92 -26.62
N SER A 570 7.04 -26.67 -26.79
CA SER A 570 7.69 -25.48 -26.19
C SER A 570 7.08 -25.10 -24.83
N THR A 571 7.88 -25.09 -23.76
CA THR A 571 7.42 -24.70 -22.42
C THR A 571 7.13 -23.19 -22.32
N VAL A 572 8.08 -22.35 -22.73
CA VAL A 572 7.91 -20.88 -22.79
C VAL A 572 6.79 -20.51 -23.76
N GLY A 573 6.79 -21.10 -24.96
CA GLY A 573 5.78 -20.84 -25.97
C GLY A 573 4.38 -21.25 -25.52
N THR A 574 4.22 -22.37 -24.81
CA THR A 574 2.93 -22.75 -24.19
C THR A 574 2.48 -21.72 -23.16
N TRP A 575 3.40 -21.18 -22.35
CA TRP A 575 3.08 -20.09 -21.42
C TRP A 575 2.61 -18.85 -22.18
N VAL A 576 3.34 -18.42 -23.22
CA VAL A 576 2.99 -17.23 -24.02
C VAL A 576 1.63 -17.40 -24.69
N TYR A 577 1.38 -18.56 -25.27
CA TYR A 577 0.13 -18.89 -25.95
C TYR A 577 -1.07 -18.84 -25.00
N LEU A 578 -1.00 -19.52 -23.85
CA LEU A 578 -2.07 -19.51 -22.85
C LEU A 578 -2.26 -18.11 -22.25
N LYS A 579 -1.18 -17.35 -22.02
CA LYS A 579 -1.25 -15.98 -21.49
C LYS A 579 -1.87 -15.02 -22.49
N ARG A 580 -1.53 -15.15 -23.78
CA ARG A 580 -2.16 -14.43 -24.89
C ARG A 580 -3.66 -14.71 -24.93
N ALA A 581 -4.06 -15.98 -24.84
CA ALA A 581 -5.47 -16.36 -24.81
C ALA A 581 -6.20 -15.77 -23.59
N GLU A 582 -5.57 -15.82 -22.41
CA GLU A 582 -6.09 -15.21 -21.18
C GLU A 582 -6.32 -13.69 -21.34
N TRP A 583 -5.30 -12.98 -21.87
CA TRP A 583 -5.27 -11.53 -22.00
C TRP A 583 -6.17 -11.03 -23.12
N GLY A 584 -5.99 -11.54 -24.34
CA GLY A 584 -6.73 -11.14 -25.55
C GLY A 584 -8.15 -11.70 -25.66
N ASN A 585 -8.59 -12.47 -24.64
CA ASN A 585 -9.88 -13.16 -24.63
C ASN A 585 -10.09 -14.01 -25.89
N ILE A 586 -9.06 -14.79 -26.25
CA ILE A 586 -9.08 -15.66 -27.43
C ILE A 586 -9.65 -17.01 -27.02
N ALA A 587 -10.67 -17.47 -27.74
CA ALA A 587 -11.23 -18.80 -27.55
C ALA A 587 -10.22 -19.85 -28.02
N LEU A 588 -10.05 -20.91 -27.23
CA LEU A 588 -9.18 -22.04 -27.54
C LEU A 588 -10.03 -23.25 -27.92
N ASP A 589 -9.58 -24.00 -28.92
CA ASP A 589 -10.26 -25.23 -29.34
C ASP A 589 -10.17 -26.33 -28.27
N VAL A 590 -11.23 -27.13 -28.15
CA VAL A 590 -11.33 -28.19 -27.15
C VAL A 590 -10.27 -29.27 -27.37
N ALA A 591 -10.02 -29.67 -28.63
CA ALA A 591 -9.02 -30.69 -28.93
C ALA A 591 -7.59 -30.14 -28.78
N GLU A 592 -7.38 -28.84 -29.02
CA GLU A 592 -6.12 -28.18 -28.69
C GLU A 592 -5.85 -28.17 -27.17
N LEU A 593 -6.86 -27.88 -26.34
CA LEU A 593 -6.73 -27.94 -24.88
C LEU A 593 -6.34 -29.34 -24.36
N ASP A 594 -6.83 -30.40 -24.99
CA ASP A 594 -6.42 -31.77 -24.66
C ASP A 594 -4.93 -31.99 -24.92
N ARG A 595 -4.42 -31.53 -26.07
CA ARG A 595 -3.00 -31.66 -26.40
C ARG A 595 -2.12 -30.83 -25.46
N ILE A 596 -2.54 -29.60 -25.14
CA ILE A 596 -1.87 -28.76 -24.13
C ILE A 596 -1.87 -29.46 -22.77
N GLY A 597 -3.01 -30.05 -22.38
CA GLY A 597 -3.14 -30.81 -21.14
C GLY A 597 -2.15 -31.96 -21.06
N VAL A 598 -2.07 -32.81 -22.10
CA VAL A 598 -1.10 -33.91 -22.18
C VAL A 598 0.33 -33.39 -22.01
N TYR A 599 0.69 -32.29 -22.69
CA TYR A 599 2.01 -31.68 -22.58
C TYR A 599 2.31 -31.18 -21.16
N VAL A 600 1.43 -30.36 -20.58
CA VAL A 600 1.61 -29.75 -19.26
C VAL A 600 1.69 -30.82 -18.16
N HIS A 601 0.85 -31.85 -18.22
CA HIS A 601 0.88 -32.93 -17.24
C HIS A 601 2.16 -33.79 -17.34
N GLY A 602 2.69 -33.96 -18.56
CA GLY A 602 3.94 -34.68 -18.83
C GLY A 602 5.23 -33.96 -18.38
N LEU A 603 5.15 -32.67 -18.03
CA LEU A 603 6.29 -31.95 -17.44
C LEU A 603 6.63 -32.52 -16.05
N GLY A 604 7.92 -32.66 -15.72
CA GLY A 604 8.35 -33.06 -14.38
C GLY A 604 7.88 -32.09 -13.30
N ALA A 605 7.49 -32.61 -12.13
CA ALA A 605 6.96 -31.80 -11.02
C ALA A 605 7.99 -30.82 -10.43
N GLU A 606 9.27 -31.13 -10.61
CA GLU A 606 10.42 -30.31 -10.24
C GLU A 606 10.63 -29.08 -11.14
N LYS A 607 9.97 -29.02 -12.32
CA LYS A 607 10.07 -27.86 -13.21
C LYS A 607 9.32 -26.66 -12.63
N VAL A 608 10.03 -25.56 -12.43
CA VAL A 608 9.48 -24.28 -11.94
C VAL A 608 8.30 -23.76 -12.77
N ALA A 609 8.26 -24.08 -14.08
CA ALA A 609 7.19 -23.68 -14.97
C ALA A 609 5.88 -24.48 -14.77
N LYS A 610 5.92 -25.70 -14.20
CA LYS A 610 4.75 -26.58 -14.12
C LYS A 610 3.58 -25.96 -13.33
N PRO A 611 3.77 -25.39 -12.12
CA PRO A 611 2.66 -24.76 -11.39
C PRO A 611 2.03 -23.58 -12.13
N LEU A 612 2.84 -22.81 -12.87
CA LEU A 612 2.34 -21.67 -13.65
C LEU A 612 1.50 -22.17 -14.84
N LEU A 613 1.99 -23.18 -15.56
CA LEU A 613 1.28 -23.77 -16.69
C LEU A 613 0.02 -24.52 -16.27
N GLU A 614 0.04 -25.28 -15.17
CA GLU A 614 -1.17 -25.93 -14.64
C GLU A 614 -2.24 -24.89 -14.28
N ARG A 615 -1.84 -23.76 -13.68
CA ARG A 615 -2.77 -22.67 -13.36
C ARG A 615 -3.34 -22.01 -14.61
N LEU A 616 -2.51 -21.71 -15.61
CA LEU A 616 -2.97 -21.13 -16.88
C LEU A 616 -3.88 -22.09 -17.65
N LEU A 617 -3.53 -23.38 -17.67
CA LEU A 617 -4.36 -24.44 -18.24
C LEU A 617 -5.71 -24.53 -17.53
N LEU A 618 -5.73 -24.52 -16.19
CA LEU A 618 -6.99 -24.52 -15.43
C LEU A 618 -7.87 -23.32 -15.81
N LEU A 619 -7.30 -22.11 -15.91
CA LEU A 619 -8.05 -20.92 -16.33
C LEU A 619 -8.58 -21.06 -17.77
N ALA A 620 -7.80 -21.66 -18.67
CA ALA A 620 -8.22 -21.95 -20.02
C ALA A 620 -9.35 -22.99 -20.07
N LEU A 621 -9.27 -24.05 -19.27
CA LEU A 621 -10.30 -25.09 -19.16
C LEU A 621 -11.60 -24.55 -18.56
N ILE A 622 -11.53 -23.71 -17.53
CA ILE A 622 -12.71 -23.06 -16.96
C ILE A 622 -13.43 -22.23 -18.04
N ARG A 623 -12.69 -21.51 -18.88
CA ARG A 623 -13.27 -20.65 -19.94
C ARG A 623 -13.75 -21.44 -21.15
N ASN A 624 -12.89 -22.28 -21.72
CA ASN A 624 -13.06 -22.89 -23.04
C ASN A 624 -13.25 -24.41 -23.00
N GLY A 625 -12.82 -25.07 -21.93
CA GLY A 625 -12.84 -26.53 -21.83
C GLY A 625 -14.21 -27.11 -21.48
N THR A 626 -14.26 -28.43 -21.38
CA THR A 626 -15.44 -29.19 -20.90
C THR A 626 -15.29 -29.56 -19.41
N THR A 627 -16.39 -29.94 -18.78
CA THR A 627 -16.39 -30.48 -17.41
C THR A 627 -15.57 -31.77 -17.30
N SER A 628 -15.63 -32.64 -18.32
CA SER A 628 -14.79 -33.84 -18.41
C SER A 628 -13.28 -33.50 -18.44
N GLN A 629 -12.89 -32.44 -19.15
CA GLN A 629 -11.49 -31.98 -19.13
C GLN A 629 -11.07 -31.42 -17.77
N LEU A 630 -11.98 -30.78 -17.02
CA LEU A 630 -11.72 -30.36 -15.64
C LEU A 630 -11.53 -31.57 -14.73
N ASP A 631 -12.31 -32.64 -14.89
CA ASP A 631 -12.12 -33.89 -14.13
C ASP A 631 -10.77 -34.52 -14.43
N ALA A 632 -10.40 -34.59 -15.71
CA ALA A 632 -9.09 -35.07 -16.14
C ALA A 632 -7.95 -34.21 -15.58
N PHE A 633 -8.13 -32.89 -15.54
CA PHE A 633 -7.16 -31.97 -14.93
C PHE A 633 -6.96 -32.28 -13.44
N TRP A 634 -8.03 -32.42 -12.67
CA TRP A 634 -7.91 -32.71 -11.23
C TRP A 634 -7.30 -34.08 -10.94
N GLY A 635 -7.51 -35.07 -11.81
CA GLY A 635 -6.88 -36.38 -11.70
C GLY A 635 -5.38 -36.41 -12.02
N ARG A 636 -4.85 -35.38 -12.71
CA ARG A 636 -3.47 -35.36 -13.25
C ARG A 636 -2.62 -34.16 -12.80
N ALA A 637 -3.23 -33.11 -12.26
CA ALA A 637 -2.52 -31.95 -11.74
C ALA A 637 -1.63 -32.36 -10.57
N ALA A 638 -0.35 -32.03 -10.64
CA ALA A 638 0.64 -32.39 -9.62
C ALA A 638 0.81 -31.29 -8.57
N THR A 639 0.53 -30.03 -8.92
CA THR A 639 0.86 -28.87 -8.08
C THR A 639 -0.32 -27.95 -7.78
N THR A 640 -1.38 -28.03 -8.58
CA THR A 640 -2.59 -27.21 -8.43
C THR A 640 -3.73 -28.00 -7.79
N THR A 641 -4.22 -27.54 -6.64
CA THR A 641 -5.42 -28.10 -5.97
C THR A 641 -6.50 -27.03 -5.73
N ILE A 642 -7.74 -27.45 -5.50
CA ILE A 642 -8.88 -26.56 -5.19
C ILE A 642 -8.59 -25.68 -3.97
N GLU A 643 -7.89 -26.20 -2.95
CA GLU A 643 -7.50 -25.44 -1.75
C GLU A 643 -6.43 -24.38 -2.03
N THR A 644 -5.56 -24.62 -3.01
CA THR A 644 -4.43 -23.72 -3.29
C THR A 644 -4.77 -22.58 -4.24
N ILE A 645 -5.84 -22.73 -5.03
CA ILE A 645 -6.27 -21.69 -5.98
C ILE A 645 -7.06 -20.57 -5.28
N GLY A 646 -6.93 -19.36 -5.81
CA GLY A 646 -7.60 -18.18 -5.26
C GLY A 646 -9.13 -18.22 -5.43
N THR A 647 -9.84 -17.49 -4.56
CA THR A 647 -11.31 -17.47 -4.47
C THR A 647 -12.00 -17.22 -5.81
N ASN A 648 -11.49 -16.29 -6.64
CA ASN A 648 -12.09 -16.00 -7.96
C ASN A 648 -11.97 -17.18 -8.94
N VAL A 649 -10.90 -17.98 -8.85
CA VAL A 649 -10.75 -19.19 -9.68
C VAL A 649 -11.71 -20.28 -9.20
N ARG A 650 -11.89 -20.41 -7.87
CA ARG A 650 -12.89 -21.31 -7.27
C ARG A 650 -14.32 -20.95 -7.71
N ILE A 651 -14.64 -19.66 -7.76
CA ILE A 651 -15.93 -19.16 -8.28
C ILE A 651 -16.10 -19.52 -9.75
N GLY A 652 -15.10 -19.29 -10.60
CA GLY A 652 -15.16 -19.64 -12.01
C GLY A 652 -15.34 -21.14 -12.24
N LEU A 653 -14.66 -21.97 -11.43
CA LEU A 653 -14.86 -23.42 -11.43
C LEU A 653 -16.31 -23.78 -11.08
N LEU A 654 -16.87 -23.22 -10.01
CA LEU A 654 -18.26 -23.49 -9.61
C LEU A 654 -19.24 -23.06 -10.70
N GLN A 655 -19.06 -21.90 -11.31
CA GLN A 655 -19.89 -21.44 -12.42
C GLN A 655 -19.86 -22.44 -13.58
N LYS A 656 -18.68 -22.88 -13.99
CA LYS A 656 -18.50 -23.87 -15.06
C LYS A 656 -19.22 -25.19 -14.76
N LEU A 657 -19.16 -25.66 -13.51
CA LEU A 657 -19.82 -26.89 -13.08
C LEU A 657 -21.35 -26.72 -13.00
N TYR A 658 -21.85 -25.56 -12.58
CA TYR A 658 -23.28 -25.28 -12.53
C TYR A 658 -23.91 -25.11 -13.92
N ASP A 659 -23.14 -24.62 -14.89
CA ASP A 659 -23.60 -24.44 -16.27
C ASP A 659 -23.75 -25.80 -17.02
N ASP A 660 -23.12 -26.88 -16.54
CA ASP A 660 -23.34 -28.25 -17.04
C ASP A 660 -24.27 -29.03 -16.10
N GLN A 661 -25.51 -29.27 -16.54
CA GLN A 661 -26.50 -30.02 -15.75
C GLN A 661 -26.00 -31.40 -15.30
N ARG A 662 -25.10 -32.04 -16.05
CA ARG A 662 -24.54 -33.37 -15.69
C ARG A 662 -23.55 -33.31 -14.54
N SER A 663 -22.97 -32.13 -14.29
CA SER A 663 -21.98 -31.90 -13.22
C SER A 663 -22.61 -31.32 -11.95
N MET A 664 -23.94 -31.29 -11.81
CA MET A 664 -24.61 -30.68 -10.66
C MET A 664 -24.19 -31.32 -9.31
N ALA A 665 -24.09 -32.64 -9.24
CA ALA A 665 -23.63 -33.34 -8.04
C ALA A 665 -22.18 -32.95 -7.67
N GLN A 666 -21.32 -32.83 -8.69
CA GLN A 666 -19.94 -32.38 -8.52
C GLN A 666 -19.86 -30.91 -8.10
N ALA A 667 -20.73 -30.04 -8.63
CA ALA A 667 -20.82 -28.64 -8.25
C ALA A 667 -21.15 -28.51 -6.76
N VAL A 668 -22.12 -29.28 -6.26
CA VAL A 668 -22.49 -29.33 -4.84
C VAL A 668 -21.33 -29.82 -3.97
N ALA A 669 -20.68 -30.93 -4.34
CA ALA A 669 -19.55 -31.46 -3.58
C ALA A 669 -18.35 -30.48 -3.56
N THR A 670 -18.04 -29.88 -4.70
CA THR A 670 -16.97 -28.86 -4.84
C THR A 670 -17.28 -27.64 -3.99
N ARG A 671 -18.54 -27.20 -3.98
CA ARG A 671 -18.99 -26.09 -3.14
C ARG A 671 -18.82 -26.38 -1.66
N GLN A 672 -19.27 -27.54 -1.18
CA GLN A 672 -19.12 -27.92 0.22
C GLN A 672 -17.65 -27.94 0.65
N ARG A 673 -16.77 -28.44 -0.21
CA ARG A 673 -15.31 -28.44 0.01
C ARG A 673 -14.73 -27.03 0.09
N ILE A 674 -15.17 -26.13 -0.79
CA ILE A 674 -14.77 -24.72 -0.78
C ILE A 674 -15.27 -24.04 0.51
N GLU A 675 -16.55 -24.18 0.84
CA GLU A 675 -17.16 -23.56 2.02
C GLU A 675 -16.49 -24.01 3.32
N ALA A 676 -16.13 -25.29 3.44
CA ALA A 676 -15.45 -25.84 4.61
C ALA A 676 -14.04 -25.25 4.87
N THR A 677 -13.42 -24.63 3.87
CA THR A 677 -12.06 -24.06 3.95
C THR A 677 -12.02 -22.55 3.75
N SER A 678 -13.18 -21.92 3.56
CA SER A 678 -13.29 -20.49 3.25
C SER A 678 -13.39 -19.64 4.52
N SER A 679 -12.79 -18.45 4.49
CA SER A 679 -13.01 -17.44 5.54
C SER A 679 -14.45 -16.90 5.51
N PRO A 680 -14.92 -16.22 6.58
CA PRO A 680 -16.23 -15.55 6.55
C PRO A 680 -16.39 -14.56 5.40
N PHE A 681 -15.31 -13.86 5.03
CA PHE A 681 -15.34 -12.93 3.90
C PHE A 681 -15.36 -13.64 2.55
N GLU A 682 -14.64 -14.75 2.40
CA GLU A 682 -14.72 -15.58 1.18
C GLU A 682 -16.11 -16.19 0.99
N LEU A 683 -16.78 -16.61 2.07
CA LEU A 683 -18.18 -17.04 2.03
C LEU A 683 -19.12 -15.90 1.58
N LEU A 684 -18.86 -14.66 2.04
CA LEU A 684 -19.55 -13.47 1.53
C LEU A 684 -19.33 -13.29 0.03
N LYS A 685 -18.10 -13.46 -0.48
CA LYS A 685 -17.82 -13.39 -1.92
C LYS A 685 -18.58 -14.46 -2.71
N LEU A 686 -18.63 -15.71 -2.21
CA LEU A 686 -19.36 -16.79 -2.85
C LEU A 686 -20.86 -16.48 -2.94
N ARG A 687 -21.46 -16.02 -1.84
CA ARG A 687 -22.87 -15.61 -1.80
C ARG A 687 -23.17 -14.45 -2.75
N ASN A 688 -22.28 -13.46 -2.78
CA ASN A 688 -22.38 -12.34 -3.71
C ASN A 688 -22.33 -12.81 -5.17
N MET A 689 -21.47 -13.79 -5.48
CA MET A 689 -21.38 -14.33 -6.83
C MET A 689 -22.57 -15.19 -7.24
N ASP A 690 -23.20 -15.91 -6.32
CA ASP A 690 -24.46 -16.60 -6.59
C ASP A 690 -25.54 -15.60 -6.98
N TYR A 691 -25.69 -14.55 -6.18
CA TYR A 691 -26.59 -13.45 -6.47
C TYR A 691 -26.34 -12.85 -7.85
N LEU A 692 -25.09 -12.46 -8.14
CA LEU A 692 -24.72 -11.89 -9.44
C LEU A 692 -24.89 -12.86 -10.61
N SER A 693 -24.92 -14.17 -10.36
CA SER A 693 -25.14 -15.20 -11.37
C SER A 693 -26.63 -15.52 -11.58
N GLY A 694 -27.54 -14.76 -10.95
CA GLY A 694 -28.98 -15.00 -11.04
C GLY A 694 -29.47 -16.18 -10.19
N ARG A 695 -28.64 -16.72 -9.29
CA ARG A 695 -29.04 -17.77 -8.35
C ARG A 695 -29.69 -17.12 -7.14
N ALA A 696 -30.86 -17.63 -6.75
CA ALA A 696 -31.66 -17.07 -5.66
C ALA A 696 -30.86 -17.05 -4.34
N SER A 697 -30.72 -15.86 -3.76
CA SER A 697 -30.27 -15.71 -2.37
C SER A 697 -31.36 -14.95 -1.62
N PRO A 698 -32.30 -15.67 -0.96
CA PRO A 698 -33.42 -15.04 -0.27
C PRO A 698 -32.94 -13.93 0.68
N GLY A 699 -33.56 -12.76 0.59
CA GLY A 699 -33.22 -11.59 1.41
C GLY A 699 -31.86 -10.94 1.08
N TRP A 700 -31.24 -11.27 -0.06
CA TRP A 700 -30.04 -10.57 -0.52
C TRP A 700 -30.42 -9.29 -1.28
N THR A 701 -30.12 -8.15 -0.68
CA THR A 701 -30.35 -6.81 -1.25
C THR A 701 -29.03 -6.04 -1.28
N HIS A 702 -29.00 -4.89 -1.96
CA HIS A 702 -27.83 -4.02 -1.93
C HIS A 702 -27.46 -3.62 -0.50
N GLU A 703 -28.45 -3.19 0.29
CA GLU A 703 -28.27 -2.79 1.69
C GLU A 703 -27.77 -3.94 2.58
N ARG A 704 -28.30 -5.16 2.39
CA ARG A 704 -27.83 -6.32 3.17
C ARG A 704 -26.38 -6.68 2.83
N ALA A 705 -26.00 -6.58 1.55
CA ALA A 705 -24.63 -6.80 1.12
C ALA A 705 -23.68 -5.71 1.66
N GLU A 706 -24.14 -4.45 1.71
CA GLU A 706 -23.44 -3.31 2.32
C GLU A 706 -23.15 -3.54 3.80
N GLU A 707 -24.16 -3.93 4.58
CA GLU A 707 -24.02 -4.25 5.99
C GLU A 707 -23.01 -5.39 6.22
N LEU A 708 -23.12 -6.47 5.46
CA LEU A 708 -22.23 -7.62 5.57
C LEU A 708 -20.81 -7.30 5.14
N PHE A 709 -20.62 -6.49 4.10
CA PHE A 709 -19.29 -6.03 3.71
C PHE A 709 -18.66 -5.20 4.82
N GLY A 710 -19.38 -4.25 5.40
CA GLY A 710 -18.89 -3.44 6.52
C GLY A 710 -18.51 -4.25 7.77
N LYS A 711 -19.12 -5.43 7.96
CA LYS A 711 -18.84 -6.35 9.08
C LYS A 711 -17.73 -7.36 8.80
N LEU A 712 -17.68 -7.91 7.59
CA LEU A 712 -16.84 -9.07 7.26
C LEU A 712 -15.59 -8.72 6.46
N ALA A 713 -15.55 -7.57 5.79
CA ALA A 713 -14.36 -7.16 5.04
C ALA A 713 -13.18 -6.86 5.98
N PRO A 714 -11.92 -7.03 5.53
CA PRO A 714 -10.75 -6.68 6.32
C PRO A 714 -10.82 -5.23 6.83
N GLY A 715 -10.36 -5.00 8.07
CA GLY A 715 -10.67 -3.77 8.81
C GLY A 715 -10.34 -2.45 8.09
N GLY A 716 -9.23 -2.37 7.34
CA GLY A 716 -8.92 -1.16 6.58
C GLY A 716 -9.77 -0.98 5.31
N ALA A 717 -10.16 -2.07 4.63
CA ALA A 717 -11.10 -2.00 3.52
C ALA A 717 -12.53 -1.65 4.00
N ALA A 718 -12.99 -2.26 5.10
CA ALA A 718 -14.26 -1.95 5.73
C ALA A 718 -14.34 -0.49 6.21
N ARG A 719 -13.24 0.06 6.73
CA ARG A 719 -13.15 1.46 7.14
C ARG A 719 -13.27 2.41 5.96
N GLU A 720 -12.45 2.27 4.91
CA GLU A 720 -12.53 3.14 3.73
C GLU A 720 -13.91 3.06 3.06
N PHE A 721 -14.50 1.87 3.00
CA PHE A 721 -15.86 1.70 2.50
C PHE A 721 -16.89 2.49 3.32
N ARG A 722 -16.82 2.42 4.66
CA ARG A 722 -17.71 3.19 5.54
C ARG A 722 -17.46 4.69 5.51
N GLU A 723 -16.23 5.12 5.24
CA GLU A 723 -15.88 6.54 5.19
C GLU A 723 -16.26 7.20 3.86
N ILE A 724 -16.32 6.44 2.77
CA ILE A 724 -16.44 6.99 1.41
C ILE A 724 -17.69 6.47 0.68
N ALA A 725 -17.88 5.15 0.60
CA ALA A 725 -18.96 4.56 -0.18
C ALA A 725 -20.31 4.66 0.54
N VAL A 726 -20.36 4.33 1.83
CA VAL A 726 -21.60 4.37 2.63
C VAL A 726 -22.22 5.78 2.66
N PRO A 727 -21.46 6.88 2.91
CA PRO A 727 -22.04 8.22 2.90
C PRO A 727 -22.63 8.63 1.55
N PHE A 728 -22.02 8.17 0.45
CA PHE A 728 -22.60 8.36 -0.88
C PHE A 728 -23.92 7.60 -1.01
N TYR A 729 -23.95 6.31 -0.64
CA TYR A 729 -25.16 5.50 -0.76
C TYR A 729 -26.30 6.03 0.12
N ASP A 730 -26.00 6.44 1.35
CA ASP A 730 -27.00 7.01 2.26
C ASP A 730 -27.57 8.32 1.71
N ARG A 731 -26.72 9.19 1.16
CA ARG A 731 -27.14 10.46 0.57
C ARG A 731 -28.06 10.28 -0.64
N PHE A 732 -27.82 9.26 -1.47
CA PHE A 732 -28.54 9.05 -2.72
C PHE A 732 -29.45 7.80 -2.70
N ARG A 733 -29.77 7.28 -1.51
CA ARG A 733 -30.52 6.02 -1.35
C ARG A 733 -31.86 6.05 -2.07
N SER A 734 -32.56 7.18 -2.04
CA SER A 734 -33.84 7.37 -2.74
C SER A 734 -33.72 7.26 -4.26
N ASN A 735 -32.56 7.54 -4.82
CA ASN A 735 -32.29 7.44 -6.26
C ASN A 735 -31.83 6.03 -6.67
N MET A 736 -31.34 5.21 -5.73
CA MET A 736 -30.84 3.84 -5.94
C MET A 736 -31.96 2.82 -6.16
N VAL A 737 -32.77 3.02 -7.20
CA VAL A 737 -34.00 2.26 -7.48
C VAL A 737 -33.82 1.05 -8.39
N LEU A 738 -32.60 0.82 -8.90
CA LEU A 738 -32.26 -0.27 -9.81
C LEU A 738 -31.02 -1.07 -9.36
N MET A 739 -30.79 -1.17 -8.05
CA MET A 739 -29.60 -1.85 -7.52
C MET A 739 -29.70 -3.37 -7.57
N GLU A 740 -30.90 -3.93 -7.57
CA GLU A 740 -31.18 -5.36 -7.55
C GLU A 740 -31.47 -5.95 -8.95
N ILE A 741 -31.22 -5.16 -9.99
CA ILE A 741 -31.53 -5.48 -11.39
C ILE A 741 -30.84 -6.75 -11.93
N ARG A 742 -29.87 -7.32 -11.19
CA ARG A 742 -29.24 -8.62 -11.49
C ARG A 742 -30.17 -9.81 -11.25
N THR A 743 -31.11 -9.68 -10.32
CA THR A 743 -31.97 -10.77 -9.88
C THR A 743 -33.44 -10.42 -9.85
N ASP A 744 -33.77 -9.14 -9.68
CA ASP A 744 -35.15 -8.66 -9.66
C ASP A 744 -35.65 -8.44 -11.09
N ARG A 745 -36.49 -9.37 -11.55
CA ARG A 745 -37.12 -9.28 -12.88
C ARG A 745 -38.03 -8.07 -13.02
N LEU A 746 -38.63 -7.57 -11.94
CA LEU A 746 -39.48 -6.38 -12.00
C LEU A 746 -38.65 -5.13 -12.30
N GLN A 747 -37.45 -5.02 -11.72
CA GLN A 747 -36.53 -3.92 -12.04
C GLN A 747 -36.06 -4.00 -13.50
N VAL A 748 -35.75 -5.20 -14.01
CA VAL A 748 -35.39 -5.42 -15.43
C VAL A 748 -36.54 -4.99 -16.34
N THR A 749 -37.76 -5.49 -16.10
CA THR A 749 -38.95 -5.15 -16.88
C THR A 749 -39.24 -3.65 -16.83
N SER A 750 -39.21 -3.04 -15.63
CA SER A 750 -39.42 -1.59 -15.47
C SER A 750 -38.41 -0.76 -16.25
N ALA A 751 -37.13 -1.14 -16.25
CA ALA A 751 -36.11 -0.44 -17.02
C ALA A 751 -36.31 -0.60 -18.53
N LEU A 752 -36.58 -1.83 -19.01
CA LEU A 752 -36.81 -2.10 -20.43
C LEU A 752 -38.06 -1.42 -20.97
N ASP A 753 -39.16 -1.44 -20.21
CA ASP A 753 -40.41 -0.81 -20.63
C ASP A 753 -40.27 0.72 -20.72
N HIS A 754 -39.50 1.33 -19.80
CA HIS A 754 -39.20 2.75 -19.89
C HIS A 754 -38.35 3.10 -21.12
N ILE A 755 -37.33 2.28 -21.43
CA ILE A 755 -36.52 2.43 -22.66
C ILE A 755 -37.39 2.30 -23.91
N ARG A 756 -38.27 1.28 -23.97
CA ARG A 756 -39.22 1.07 -25.08
C ARG A 756 -40.18 2.23 -25.23
N GLN A 757 -40.70 2.75 -24.13
CA GLN A 757 -41.56 3.93 -24.14
C GLN A 757 -40.84 5.13 -24.75
N CYS A 758 -39.60 5.41 -24.33
CA CYS A 758 -38.82 6.51 -24.88
C CYS A 758 -38.55 6.33 -26.38
N LEU A 759 -38.24 5.11 -26.83
CA LEU A 759 -38.11 4.79 -28.26
C LEU A 759 -39.40 5.07 -29.03
N ASN A 760 -40.53 4.55 -28.56
CA ASN A 760 -41.83 4.67 -29.22
C ASN A 760 -42.34 6.13 -29.27
N GLU A 761 -42.08 6.90 -28.22
CA GLU A 761 -42.47 8.31 -28.12
C GLU A 761 -41.46 9.26 -28.78
N GLY A 762 -40.30 8.75 -29.25
CA GLY A 762 -39.23 9.57 -29.79
C GLY A 762 -38.60 10.52 -28.78
N LYS A 763 -38.60 10.16 -27.49
CA LYS A 763 -38.01 10.97 -26.42
C LYS A 763 -36.52 10.63 -26.26
N PRO A 764 -35.65 11.64 -26.03
CA PRO A 764 -34.26 11.39 -25.71
C PRO A 764 -34.16 10.58 -24.43
N PHE A 765 -33.23 9.62 -24.41
CA PHE A 765 -32.94 8.82 -23.23
C PHE A 765 -31.48 8.40 -23.25
N SER A 766 -30.85 8.32 -22.08
CA SER A 766 -29.46 7.92 -21.94
C SER A 766 -29.22 7.06 -20.71
N PHE A 767 -28.56 5.92 -20.94
CA PHE A 767 -28.03 5.06 -19.89
C PHE A 767 -26.50 5.09 -19.94
N VAL A 768 -25.89 5.62 -18.87
CA VAL A 768 -24.43 5.74 -18.71
C VAL A 768 -23.98 4.88 -17.52
N ARG A 769 -22.78 4.29 -17.58
CA ARG A 769 -22.23 3.50 -16.47
C ARG A 769 -20.81 3.94 -16.10
N LEU A 770 -20.52 3.90 -14.80
CA LEU A 770 -19.25 4.29 -14.20
C LEU A 770 -18.68 3.14 -13.37
N SER A 771 -17.48 2.69 -13.68
CA SER A 771 -16.77 1.61 -12.99
C SER A 771 -15.39 2.08 -12.54
N ASP A 772 -14.46 1.15 -12.25
CA ASP A 772 -13.13 1.50 -11.73
C ASP A 772 -12.29 2.36 -12.70
N GLY A 773 -12.48 2.18 -14.01
CA GLY A 773 -11.78 2.98 -15.01
C GLY A 773 -12.21 4.45 -15.02
N GLU A 774 -13.49 4.69 -14.78
CA GLU A 774 -14.10 6.01 -14.82
C GLU A 774 -13.67 6.94 -13.66
N GLY A 775 -12.89 6.46 -12.69
CA GLY A 775 -12.19 7.34 -11.74
C GLY A 775 -11.32 8.39 -12.44
N TYR A 776 -10.85 8.09 -13.65
CA TYR A 776 -10.15 9.01 -14.56
C TYR A 776 -10.94 10.31 -14.84
N LEU A 777 -12.28 10.26 -14.81
CA LEU A 777 -13.15 11.39 -15.11
C LEU A 777 -13.29 12.39 -13.96
N PHE A 778 -12.66 12.14 -12.81
CA PHE A 778 -12.80 12.97 -11.62
C PHE A 778 -11.43 13.41 -11.10
N PRO A 779 -10.65 14.19 -11.85
CA PRO A 779 -9.36 14.69 -11.38
C PRO A 779 -9.54 15.58 -10.14
N GLY A 780 -8.58 15.54 -9.21
CA GLY A 780 -8.59 16.40 -8.00
C GLY A 780 -9.22 15.78 -6.75
N HIS A 781 -9.83 14.60 -6.83
CA HIS A 781 -10.22 13.84 -5.63
C HIS A 781 -9.07 12.91 -5.15
N PRO A 782 -8.97 12.60 -3.85
CA PRO A 782 -7.74 12.10 -3.22
C PRO A 782 -7.42 10.63 -3.51
N HIS A 783 -8.30 9.90 -4.22
CA HIS A 783 -8.18 8.47 -4.40
C HIS A 783 -7.60 8.06 -5.75
N PHE A 784 -7.51 8.94 -6.75
CA PHE A 784 -7.01 8.60 -8.09
C PHE A 784 -5.99 9.63 -8.56
N SER A 785 -4.73 9.21 -8.61
CA SER A 785 -3.60 10.11 -8.88
C SER A 785 -3.43 10.39 -10.38
N ALA A 786 -2.63 11.41 -10.71
CA ALA A 786 -2.25 11.66 -12.10
C ALA A 786 -1.43 10.50 -12.72
N ASP A 787 -0.68 9.75 -11.90
CA ASP A 787 0.00 8.52 -12.33
C ASP A 787 -0.99 7.41 -12.66
N ASP A 788 -2.07 7.28 -11.88
CA ASP A 788 -3.16 6.34 -12.15
C ASP A 788 -3.84 6.67 -13.48
N SER A 789 -4.08 7.97 -13.77
CA SER A 789 -4.62 8.42 -15.06
C SER A 789 -3.71 8.04 -16.22
N ARG A 790 -2.42 8.38 -16.16
CA ARG A 790 -1.45 8.00 -17.20
C ARG A 790 -1.34 6.48 -17.37
N ASN A 791 -1.46 5.71 -16.28
CA ASN A 791 -1.49 4.26 -16.34
C ASN A 791 -2.69 3.74 -17.13
N ARG A 792 -3.87 4.35 -16.93
CA ARG A 792 -5.09 3.98 -17.66
C ARG A 792 -5.04 4.37 -19.13
N GLU A 793 -4.48 5.54 -19.46
CA GLU A 793 -4.29 5.96 -20.85
C GLU A 793 -3.44 4.92 -21.61
N ARG A 794 -2.28 4.55 -21.06
CA ARG A 794 -1.45 3.48 -21.64
C ARG A 794 -2.20 2.15 -21.71
N HIS A 795 -2.98 1.81 -20.69
CA HIS A 795 -3.74 0.57 -20.71
C HIS A 795 -4.79 0.53 -21.83
N TRP A 796 -5.53 1.61 -22.03
CA TRP A 796 -6.63 1.67 -23.01
C TRP A 796 -6.14 1.87 -24.44
N TRP A 797 -5.14 2.74 -24.61
CA TRP A 797 -4.78 3.35 -25.89
C TRP A 797 -3.31 3.18 -26.26
N ASP A 798 -2.52 2.50 -25.43
CA ASP A 798 -1.08 2.28 -25.62
C ASP A 798 -0.26 3.58 -25.75
N THR A 799 -0.81 4.70 -25.26
CA THR A 799 -0.17 6.01 -25.26
C THR A 799 -0.74 6.91 -24.17
N GLU A 800 -0.01 7.95 -23.80
CA GLU A 800 -0.45 8.99 -22.88
C GLU A 800 -1.01 10.18 -23.67
N LEU A 801 -2.04 10.84 -23.13
CA LEU A 801 -2.71 11.92 -23.83
C LEU A 801 -2.09 13.30 -23.52
N PRO A 802 -2.07 14.21 -24.51
CA PRO A 802 -1.87 15.64 -24.24
C PRO A 802 -2.88 16.15 -23.20
N ARG A 803 -2.43 17.03 -22.29
CA ARG A 803 -3.26 17.52 -21.17
C ARG A 803 -4.53 18.25 -21.62
N ASP A 804 -4.47 18.96 -22.73
CA ASP A 804 -5.62 19.66 -23.30
C ASP A 804 -6.66 18.66 -23.85
N LEU A 805 -6.20 17.58 -24.49
CA LEU A 805 -7.07 16.53 -25.00
C LEU A 805 -7.73 15.76 -23.86
N SER A 806 -6.97 15.37 -22.83
CA SER A 806 -7.54 14.69 -21.66
C SER A 806 -8.55 15.56 -20.92
N ALA A 807 -8.25 16.85 -20.73
CA ALA A 807 -9.19 17.80 -20.12
C ALA A 807 -10.50 17.94 -20.91
N ARG A 808 -10.43 18.06 -22.25
CA ARG A 808 -11.63 18.10 -23.12
C ARG A 808 -12.47 16.83 -23.01
N ILE A 809 -11.82 15.66 -22.98
CA ILE A 809 -12.51 14.37 -22.82
C ILE A 809 -13.22 14.31 -21.48
N ILE A 810 -12.55 14.71 -20.40
CA ILE A 810 -13.12 14.73 -19.04
C ILE A 810 -14.34 15.65 -19.00
N GLU A 811 -14.22 16.88 -19.48
CA GLU A 811 -15.31 17.86 -19.48
C GLU A 811 -16.53 17.34 -20.25
N ARG A 812 -16.34 16.83 -21.47
CA ARG A 812 -17.45 16.33 -22.30
C ARG A 812 -18.09 15.08 -21.70
N ALA A 813 -17.30 14.18 -21.13
CA ALA A 813 -17.83 12.98 -20.48
C ALA A 813 -18.61 13.33 -19.20
N GLN A 814 -18.14 14.28 -18.40
CA GLN A 814 -18.86 14.77 -17.22
C GLN A 814 -20.20 15.41 -17.60
N LYS A 815 -20.26 16.16 -18.71
CA LYS A 815 -21.54 16.70 -19.24
C LYS A 815 -22.52 15.58 -19.61
N ALA A 816 -22.04 14.52 -20.26
CA ALA A 816 -22.87 13.36 -20.58
C ALA A 816 -23.37 12.63 -19.32
N ILE A 817 -22.52 12.52 -18.28
CA ILE A 817 -22.89 11.92 -16.99
C ILE A 817 -23.98 12.76 -16.30
N ALA A 818 -23.83 14.09 -16.28
CA ALA A 818 -24.78 14.99 -15.63
C ALA A 818 -26.17 14.99 -16.30
N ALA A 819 -26.22 14.68 -17.60
CA ALA A 819 -27.45 14.59 -18.39
C ALA A 819 -28.06 13.18 -18.45
N ALA A 820 -27.46 12.18 -17.77
CA ALA A 820 -27.91 10.80 -17.84
C ALA A 820 -29.27 10.58 -17.15
N ASP A 821 -30.16 9.80 -17.78
CA ASP A 821 -31.46 9.42 -17.20
C ASP A 821 -31.30 8.26 -16.21
N ILE A 822 -30.45 7.29 -16.58
CA ILE A 822 -30.01 6.22 -15.69
C ILE A 822 -28.49 6.23 -15.61
N LEU A 823 -27.97 6.21 -14.38
CA LEU A 823 -26.54 6.13 -14.12
C LEU A 823 -26.18 4.88 -13.31
N GLY A 824 -25.41 3.99 -13.92
CA GLY A 824 -24.78 2.85 -13.24
C GLY A 824 -23.58 3.29 -12.42
N ILE A 825 -23.58 3.03 -11.11
CA ILE A 825 -22.51 3.42 -10.18
C ILE A 825 -21.81 2.20 -9.58
N PRO A 826 -20.58 2.35 -9.06
CA PRO A 826 -19.95 1.32 -8.24
C PRO A 826 -20.87 0.91 -7.08
N SER A 827 -21.33 -0.34 -7.07
CA SER A 827 -22.17 -0.91 -6.02
C SER A 827 -21.34 -1.70 -5.00
N VAL A 828 -21.92 -2.02 -3.83
CA VAL A 828 -21.25 -2.92 -2.86
C VAL A 828 -20.81 -4.25 -3.49
N TYR A 829 -21.55 -4.76 -4.48
CA TYR A 829 -21.22 -6.02 -5.15
C TYR A 829 -19.84 -5.97 -5.81
N ARG A 830 -19.44 -4.79 -6.32
CA ARG A 830 -18.10 -4.55 -6.87
C ARG A 830 -17.02 -4.58 -5.79
N PHE A 831 -17.26 -3.93 -4.65
CA PHE A 831 -16.35 -3.94 -3.51
C PHE A 831 -16.16 -5.34 -2.93
N ILE A 832 -17.25 -6.12 -2.80
CA ILE A 832 -17.17 -7.53 -2.41
C ILE A 832 -16.30 -8.30 -3.40
N ARG A 833 -16.55 -8.19 -4.72
CA ARG A 833 -15.78 -8.92 -5.74
C ARG A 833 -14.28 -8.60 -5.72
N ASP A 834 -13.93 -7.33 -5.56
CA ASP A 834 -12.56 -6.85 -5.79
C ASP A 834 -11.67 -6.89 -4.54
N THR A 835 -12.26 -7.18 -3.38
CA THR A 835 -11.55 -7.31 -2.10
C THR A 835 -11.18 -8.77 -1.81
N SER A 836 -10.11 -8.99 -1.05
CA SER A 836 -9.68 -10.30 -0.52
C SER A 836 -9.36 -10.19 0.97
N ASP A 837 -9.22 -11.31 1.68
CA ASP A 837 -8.78 -11.33 3.09
C ASP A 837 -7.43 -10.64 3.33
N THR A 838 -6.60 -10.55 2.30
CA THR A 838 -5.28 -9.91 2.34
C THR A 838 -5.32 -8.41 2.00
N THR A 839 -6.48 -7.88 1.62
CA THR A 839 -6.64 -6.47 1.27
C THR A 839 -6.56 -5.61 2.52
N ARG A 840 -5.57 -4.72 2.60
CA ARG A 840 -5.38 -3.85 3.78
C ARG A 840 -6.19 -2.57 3.70
N ALA A 841 -6.46 -2.10 2.49
CA ALA A 841 -7.22 -0.90 2.16
C ALA A 841 -7.78 -1.06 0.74
N LEU A 842 -8.94 -0.47 0.45
CA LEU A 842 -9.49 -0.41 -0.92
C LEU A 842 -8.57 0.42 -1.80
N SER A 843 -8.00 1.50 -1.26
CA SER A 843 -7.05 2.39 -1.91
C SER A 843 -5.70 1.74 -2.26
N GLN A 844 -5.42 0.51 -1.79
CA GLN A 844 -4.17 -0.18 -2.13
C GLN A 844 -4.08 -0.55 -3.62
N SER A 845 -5.21 -0.84 -4.27
CA SER A 845 -5.26 -1.26 -5.67
C SER A 845 -5.73 -0.12 -6.56
N LEU A 846 -5.27 -0.12 -7.82
CA LEU A 846 -5.72 0.85 -8.82
C LEU A 846 -7.23 0.77 -9.07
N GLN A 847 -7.79 -0.44 -9.00
CA GLN A 847 -9.22 -0.67 -9.16
C GLN A 847 -10.00 -0.06 -7.99
N GLY A 848 -9.61 -0.37 -6.75
CA GLY A 848 -10.29 0.16 -5.56
C GLY A 848 -10.20 1.68 -5.48
N ARG A 849 -9.03 2.26 -5.80
CA ARG A 849 -8.84 3.70 -5.99
C ARG A 849 -9.84 4.30 -7.00
N GLY A 850 -9.99 3.68 -8.16
CA GLY A 850 -10.94 4.09 -9.18
C GLY A 850 -12.39 4.09 -8.72
N LEU A 851 -12.83 3.02 -8.04
CA LEU A 851 -14.20 2.91 -7.52
C LEU A 851 -14.49 4.01 -6.47
N LEU A 852 -13.58 4.20 -5.52
CA LEU A 852 -13.69 5.25 -4.50
C LEU A 852 -13.72 6.64 -5.14
N GLN A 853 -12.89 6.88 -6.16
CA GLN A 853 -12.83 8.15 -6.86
C GLN A 853 -14.14 8.49 -7.56
N VAL A 854 -14.77 7.52 -8.23
CA VAL A 854 -16.08 7.73 -8.87
C VAL A 854 -17.10 8.17 -7.83
N LEU A 855 -17.24 7.43 -6.73
CA LEU A 855 -18.22 7.77 -5.69
C LEU A 855 -17.92 9.12 -5.02
N ALA A 856 -16.64 9.49 -4.86
CA ALA A 856 -16.25 10.77 -4.28
C ALA A 856 -16.51 11.96 -5.22
N GLY A 857 -16.29 11.79 -6.53
CA GLY A 857 -16.38 12.88 -7.51
C GLY A 857 -17.74 13.05 -8.20
N LEU A 858 -18.62 12.06 -8.09
CA LEU A 858 -19.93 12.06 -8.72
C LEU A 858 -20.98 13.01 -8.10
N PRO A 859 -21.05 13.26 -6.77
CA PRO A 859 -22.13 14.04 -6.16
C PRO A 859 -22.44 15.41 -6.79
N PRO A 860 -21.46 16.21 -7.25
CA PRO A 860 -21.74 17.50 -7.90
C PRO A 860 -22.43 17.39 -9.27
N LEU A 861 -22.38 16.21 -9.91
CA LEU A 861 -22.94 16.00 -11.26
C LEU A 861 -24.35 15.37 -11.24
N LEU A 862 -24.80 14.86 -10.09
CA LEU A 862 -26.08 14.16 -10.02
C LEU A 862 -27.26 15.14 -10.02
N SER A 863 -28.16 14.96 -10.99
CA SER A 863 -29.47 15.62 -10.97
C SER A 863 -30.35 15.01 -9.87
N LYS A 864 -31.41 15.71 -9.45
CA LYS A 864 -32.34 15.18 -8.44
C LYS A 864 -33.16 14.00 -8.95
N ASP A 865 -33.42 13.97 -10.25
CA ASP A 865 -34.34 13.01 -10.89
C ASP A 865 -33.61 11.79 -11.49
N VAL A 866 -32.28 11.76 -11.44
CA VAL A 866 -31.49 10.62 -11.96
C VAL A 866 -31.85 9.33 -11.22
N ARG A 867 -32.00 8.25 -11.99
CA ARG A 867 -32.17 6.90 -11.43
C ARG A 867 -30.80 6.23 -11.37
N LEU A 868 -30.42 5.77 -10.19
CA LEU A 868 -29.16 5.06 -9.96
C LEU A 868 -29.38 3.54 -10.04
N SER A 869 -28.46 2.88 -10.74
CA SER A 869 -28.34 1.42 -10.82
C SER A 869 -26.91 1.01 -10.48
N GLU A 870 -26.64 -0.29 -10.40
CA GLU A 870 -25.25 -0.75 -10.34
C GLU A 870 -24.55 -0.68 -11.72
N ASP A 871 -23.22 -0.54 -11.72
CA ASP A 871 -22.37 -0.38 -12.92
C ASP A 871 -22.41 -1.56 -13.92
N LYS A 872 -23.06 -2.67 -13.54
CA LYS A 872 -23.26 -3.90 -14.33
C LYS A 872 -24.70 -4.15 -14.76
N MET A 873 -25.59 -3.16 -14.65
CA MET A 873 -26.94 -3.20 -15.23
C MET A 873 -26.95 -3.59 -16.72
N ASN A 874 -25.94 -3.17 -17.49
CA ASN A 874 -25.80 -3.53 -18.91
C ASN A 874 -25.81 -5.05 -19.14
N VAL A 875 -25.20 -5.83 -18.24
CA VAL A 875 -25.15 -7.29 -18.33
C VAL A 875 -26.53 -7.90 -18.03
N SER A 876 -27.33 -7.32 -17.13
CA SER A 876 -28.71 -7.79 -16.93
C SER A 876 -29.61 -7.52 -18.13
N LEU A 877 -29.45 -6.35 -18.75
CA LEU A 877 -30.35 -5.91 -19.81
C LEU A 877 -29.99 -6.48 -21.18
N PHE A 878 -28.71 -6.61 -21.50
CA PHE A 878 -28.26 -6.78 -22.88
C PHE A 878 -27.51 -8.09 -23.13
N SER A 879 -27.26 -8.91 -22.11
CA SER A 879 -26.65 -10.23 -22.33
C SER A 879 -27.58 -11.18 -23.08
N ASP A 880 -28.90 -11.02 -22.95
CA ASP A 880 -29.86 -11.68 -23.81
C ASP A 880 -29.98 -10.94 -25.14
N LEU A 881 -29.58 -11.61 -26.23
CA LEU A 881 -29.62 -11.04 -27.57
C LEU A 881 -31.05 -10.73 -28.02
N GLN A 882 -32.05 -11.50 -27.57
CA GLN A 882 -33.45 -11.26 -27.96
C GLN A 882 -33.92 -9.89 -27.49
N THR A 883 -33.57 -9.51 -26.26
CA THR A 883 -33.86 -8.17 -25.72
C THR A 883 -33.31 -7.06 -26.61
N VAL A 884 -32.10 -7.23 -27.16
CA VAL A 884 -31.48 -6.24 -28.06
C VAL A 884 -32.19 -6.18 -29.41
N LEU A 885 -32.55 -7.34 -29.98
CA LEU A 885 -33.32 -7.43 -31.22
C LEU A 885 -34.69 -6.77 -31.08
N ASP A 886 -35.36 -6.97 -29.94
CA ASP A 886 -36.65 -6.35 -29.65
C ASP A 886 -36.51 -4.82 -29.60
N LEU A 887 -35.51 -4.28 -28.89
CA LEU A 887 -35.27 -2.84 -28.85
C LEU A 887 -34.94 -2.27 -30.24
N ALA A 888 -34.10 -2.96 -31.01
CA ALA A 888 -33.73 -2.53 -32.36
C ALA A 888 -34.91 -2.56 -33.33
N SER A 889 -35.85 -3.49 -33.16
CA SER A 889 -37.06 -3.61 -33.99
C SER A 889 -38.11 -2.55 -33.67
N ASN A 890 -38.12 -2.00 -32.46
CA ASN A 890 -38.97 -0.87 -32.07
C ASN A 890 -38.34 0.50 -32.42
N ALA A 891 -37.07 0.53 -32.79
CA ALA A 891 -36.39 1.75 -33.20
C ALA A 891 -36.60 2.04 -34.68
N ARG A 892 -36.62 3.32 -35.05
CA ARG A 892 -36.64 3.76 -36.46
C ARG A 892 -35.40 3.27 -37.21
N ARG A 893 -34.23 3.43 -36.58
CA ARG A 893 -32.92 2.90 -36.99
C ARG A 893 -32.13 2.52 -35.74
N ALA A 894 -31.24 1.56 -35.88
CA ALA A 894 -30.32 1.18 -34.80
C ALA A 894 -28.88 1.46 -35.22
N PHE A 895 -28.07 1.97 -34.29
CA PHE A 895 -26.65 2.22 -34.46
C PHE A 895 -25.88 1.42 -33.42
N LEU A 896 -24.89 0.66 -33.85
CA LEU A 896 -23.93 0.00 -32.96
C LEU A 896 -22.58 0.70 -33.08
N VAL A 897 -22.17 1.37 -32.01
CA VAL A 897 -20.89 2.06 -31.91
C VAL A 897 -19.91 1.18 -31.12
N GLY A 898 -18.94 0.59 -31.80
CA GLY A 898 -18.05 -0.39 -31.17
C GLY A 898 -16.89 -0.81 -32.06
N SER A 899 -15.94 -1.54 -31.47
CA SER A 899 -14.73 -1.98 -32.17
C SER A 899 -14.85 -3.37 -32.80
N VAL A 900 -15.98 -4.06 -32.59
CA VAL A 900 -16.25 -5.38 -33.19
C VAL A 900 -16.58 -5.23 -34.67
N LYS A 901 -16.01 -6.09 -35.52
CA LYS A 901 -16.35 -6.12 -36.95
C LYS A 901 -17.73 -6.73 -37.18
N ARG A 902 -18.48 -6.20 -38.14
CA ARG A 902 -19.89 -6.58 -38.38
C ARG A 902 -20.06 -8.07 -38.67
N GLU A 903 -19.13 -8.67 -39.40
CA GLU A 903 -19.13 -10.10 -39.75
C GLU A 903 -18.97 -11.05 -38.55
N HIS A 904 -18.56 -10.53 -37.38
CA HIS A 904 -18.42 -11.30 -36.15
C HIS A 904 -19.54 -11.06 -35.14
N LEU A 905 -20.49 -10.19 -35.46
CA LEU A 905 -21.72 -10.06 -34.67
C LEU A 905 -22.58 -11.32 -34.83
N PRO A 906 -23.44 -11.65 -33.84
CA PRO A 906 -24.40 -12.73 -33.99
C PRO A 906 -25.27 -12.54 -35.23
N ALA A 907 -25.49 -13.62 -35.99
CA ALA A 907 -26.20 -13.60 -37.27
C ALA A 907 -27.57 -12.86 -37.22
N PRO A 908 -28.42 -13.04 -36.19
CA PRO A 908 -29.67 -12.30 -36.08
C PRO A 908 -29.48 -10.77 -36.03
N LEU A 909 -28.43 -10.30 -35.37
CA LEU A 909 -28.13 -8.88 -35.21
C LEU A 909 -27.49 -8.30 -36.49
N SER A 910 -26.51 -9.01 -37.07
CA SER A 910 -25.83 -8.55 -38.29
C SER A 910 -26.76 -8.48 -39.51
N ALA A 911 -27.81 -9.31 -39.53
CA ALA A 911 -28.81 -9.38 -40.60
C ALA A 911 -29.90 -8.29 -40.51
N LEU A 912 -29.96 -7.51 -39.42
CA LEU A 912 -30.91 -6.41 -39.32
C LEU A 912 -30.59 -5.31 -40.35
N ALA A 913 -31.52 -5.10 -41.28
CA ALA A 913 -31.39 -4.06 -42.31
C ALA A 913 -31.37 -2.64 -41.73
N THR A 914 -32.01 -2.44 -40.58
CA THR A 914 -32.07 -1.15 -39.87
C THR A 914 -30.83 -0.87 -39.02
N LEU A 915 -29.90 -1.83 -38.88
CA LEU A 915 -28.69 -1.70 -38.08
C LEU A 915 -27.53 -1.11 -38.91
N SER A 916 -27.04 0.04 -38.48
CA SER A 916 -25.80 0.66 -38.94
C SER A 916 -24.69 0.48 -37.91
N THR A 917 -23.48 0.20 -38.36
CA THR A 917 -22.31 0.04 -37.47
C THR A 917 -21.39 1.23 -37.59
N VAL A 918 -21.08 1.88 -36.47
CA VAL A 918 -20.07 2.95 -36.38
C VAL A 918 -18.84 2.37 -35.72
N THR A 919 -17.81 2.14 -36.53
CA THR A 919 -16.57 1.54 -36.10
C THR A 919 -15.73 2.50 -35.26
N ILE A 920 -15.17 2.00 -34.16
CA ILE A 920 -14.17 2.73 -33.36
C ILE A 920 -12.87 1.92 -33.23
N PRO A 921 -11.71 2.56 -33.04
CA PRO A 921 -10.46 1.86 -32.70
C PRO A 921 -10.62 0.96 -31.47
N THR A 922 -10.09 -0.26 -31.55
CA THR A 922 -10.11 -1.21 -30.44
C THR A 922 -9.22 -0.78 -29.28
N HIS A 923 -9.49 -1.34 -28.10
CA HIS A 923 -8.63 -1.20 -26.92
C HIS A 923 -7.33 -1.98 -27.13
N ALA A 924 -6.20 -1.50 -26.59
CA ALA A 924 -4.90 -2.17 -26.67
C ALA A 924 -4.95 -3.67 -26.31
N ARG A 925 -5.81 -4.07 -25.35
CA ARG A 925 -5.98 -5.47 -24.90
C ARG A 925 -6.55 -6.38 -25.99
N THR A 926 -7.41 -5.86 -26.85
CA THR A 926 -8.12 -6.61 -27.91
C THR A 926 -7.52 -6.36 -29.29
N ALA A 927 -6.41 -5.61 -29.39
CA ALA A 927 -5.74 -5.30 -30.64
C ALA A 927 -5.23 -6.55 -31.38
N SER A 928 -4.85 -7.59 -30.64
CA SER A 928 -4.39 -8.88 -31.19
C SER A 928 -5.53 -9.87 -31.52
N ASN A 929 -6.79 -9.45 -31.39
CA ASN A 929 -7.95 -10.30 -31.62
C ASN A 929 -8.62 -9.91 -32.94
N GLU A 930 -8.59 -10.82 -33.91
CA GLU A 930 -9.04 -10.59 -35.29
C GLU A 930 -10.51 -10.16 -35.41
N ARG A 931 -11.31 -10.40 -34.38
CA ARG A 931 -12.72 -10.04 -34.31
C ARG A 931 -12.96 -8.54 -34.14
N TYR A 932 -11.94 -7.81 -33.71
CA TYR A 932 -11.98 -6.39 -33.44
C TYR A 932 -11.20 -5.61 -34.50
N ILE A 933 -11.41 -4.30 -34.54
CA ILE A 933 -10.82 -3.41 -35.54
C ILE A 933 -9.52 -2.82 -34.99
N PRO A 934 -8.35 -3.33 -35.42
CA PRO A 934 -7.08 -2.69 -35.11
C PRO A 934 -7.02 -1.36 -35.85
N ASN A 935 -6.50 -0.32 -35.20
CA ASN A 935 -6.25 0.95 -35.87
C ASN A 935 -4.89 1.50 -35.43
N THR A 936 -4.22 2.20 -36.33
CA THR A 936 -2.93 2.85 -36.07
C THR A 936 -3.06 4.05 -35.14
N THR A 937 -4.26 4.63 -35.05
CA THR A 937 -4.54 5.80 -34.22
C THR A 937 -5.58 5.47 -33.15
N ALA A 938 -5.25 5.75 -31.89
CA ALA A 938 -6.14 5.47 -30.76
C ALA A 938 -7.40 6.35 -30.74
N LEU A 939 -8.47 5.81 -30.15
CA LEU A 939 -9.81 6.45 -30.11
C LEU A 939 -9.82 7.92 -29.66
N PRO A 940 -9.09 8.36 -28.62
CA PRO A 940 -9.06 9.77 -28.20
C PRO A 940 -8.63 10.77 -29.26
N PHE A 941 -7.88 10.35 -30.27
CA PHE A 941 -7.40 11.27 -31.32
C PHE A 941 -8.35 11.36 -32.52
N VAL A 942 -9.33 10.45 -32.62
CA VAL A 942 -10.25 10.35 -33.77
C VAL A 942 -11.73 10.43 -33.39
N TYR A 943 -12.05 10.57 -32.09
CA TYR A 943 -13.44 10.51 -31.64
C TYR A 943 -14.30 11.65 -32.18
N GLU A 944 -13.75 12.83 -32.47
CA GLU A 944 -14.53 13.93 -33.05
C GLU A 944 -15.03 13.60 -34.45
N THR A 945 -14.22 12.94 -35.28
CA THR A 945 -14.65 12.43 -36.58
C THR A 945 -15.75 11.37 -36.42
N ILE A 946 -15.65 10.51 -35.39
CA ILE A 946 -16.66 9.50 -35.09
C ILE A 946 -17.97 10.15 -34.62
N LEU A 947 -17.92 11.26 -33.87
CA LEU A 947 -19.13 12.01 -33.49
C LEU A 947 -19.86 12.54 -34.73
N GLY A 948 -19.14 12.92 -35.78
CA GLY A 948 -19.73 13.31 -37.06
C GLY A 948 -20.60 12.21 -37.70
N ALA A 949 -20.20 10.93 -37.56
CA ALA A 949 -21.01 9.80 -38.02
C ALA A 949 -22.31 9.60 -37.20
N LEU A 950 -22.42 10.25 -36.04
CA LEU A 950 -23.60 10.25 -35.19
C LEU A 950 -24.40 11.56 -35.32
N ASP A 951 -24.05 12.47 -36.25
CA ASP A 951 -24.78 13.73 -36.39
C ASP A 951 -26.20 13.55 -36.96
N ASP A 952 -26.41 12.47 -37.72
CA ASP A 952 -27.68 12.13 -38.37
C ASP A 952 -28.65 11.34 -37.47
N VAL A 953 -28.26 11.02 -36.23
CA VAL A 953 -29.18 10.34 -35.28
C VAL A 953 -30.25 11.30 -34.80
N GLY A 954 -31.46 10.79 -34.52
CA GLY A 954 -32.57 11.63 -34.08
C GLY A 954 -33.63 10.89 -33.27
N PRO A 955 -34.78 11.54 -33.01
CA PRO A 955 -35.92 10.95 -32.30
C PRO A 955 -36.32 9.56 -32.84
N GLY A 956 -36.45 8.59 -31.92
CA GLY A 956 -36.82 7.21 -32.23
C GLY A 956 -35.68 6.33 -32.75
N ASP A 957 -34.46 6.86 -32.93
CA ASP A 957 -33.28 6.04 -33.20
C ASP A 957 -32.70 5.44 -31.90
N LEU A 958 -32.16 4.23 -32.00
CA LEU A 958 -31.45 3.52 -30.93
C LEU A 958 -29.94 3.57 -31.18
N VAL A 959 -29.15 3.95 -30.18
CA VAL A 959 -27.68 3.97 -30.26
C VAL A 959 -27.10 3.12 -29.13
N LEU A 960 -26.46 2.01 -29.48
CA LEU A 960 -25.78 1.09 -28.57
C LEU A 960 -24.29 1.38 -28.58
N VAL A 961 -23.68 1.71 -27.44
CA VAL A 961 -22.29 2.16 -27.38
C VAL A 961 -21.41 1.25 -26.52
N ALA A 962 -20.30 0.80 -27.09
CA ALA A 962 -19.23 0.05 -26.45
C ALA A 962 -17.87 0.76 -26.66
N GLY A 963 -17.70 1.95 -26.05
CA GLY A 963 -16.57 2.85 -26.35
C GLY A 963 -15.69 3.26 -25.16
N GLY A 964 -15.74 2.55 -24.03
CA GLY A 964 -14.96 2.90 -22.84
C GLY A 964 -15.25 4.32 -22.34
N ILE A 965 -14.23 5.09 -21.97
CA ILE A 965 -14.35 6.49 -21.51
C ILE A 965 -14.96 7.40 -22.58
N VAL A 966 -14.44 7.32 -23.81
CA VAL A 966 -14.90 8.18 -24.92
C VAL A 966 -16.33 7.83 -25.33
N GLY A 967 -16.75 6.58 -25.15
CA GLY A 967 -18.14 6.15 -25.37
C GLY A 967 -19.17 6.97 -24.57
N LYS A 968 -18.80 7.52 -23.40
CA LYS A 968 -19.69 8.39 -22.61
C LYS A 968 -20.04 9.66 -23.36
N ILE A 969 -19.06 10.22 -24.07
CA ILE A 969 -19.25 11.41 -24.92
C ILE A 969 -20.20 11.08 -26.07
N MET A 970 -20.05 9.91 -26.69
CA MET A 970 -20.93 9.45 -27.79
C MET A 970 -22.37 9.25 -27.33
N LEU A 971 -22.57 8.70 -26.12
CA LEU A 971 -23.90 8.55 -25.52
C LEU A 971 -24.58 9.91 -25.33
N GLY A 972 -23.88 10.87 -24.72
CA GLY A 972 -24.41 12.23 -24.53
C GLY A 972 -24.68 12.94 -25.86
N HIS A 973 -23.81 12.78 -26.85
CA HIS A 973 -23.99 13.38 -28.18
C HIS A 973 -25.22 12.85 -28.91
N ALA A 974 -25.47 11.55 -28.81
CA ALA A 974 -26.65 10.91 -29.40
C ALA A 974 -27.95 11.30 -28.68
N SER A 975 -27.96 11.29 -27.34
CA SER A 975 -29.17 11.64 -26.59
C SER A 975 -29.55 13.13 -26.75
N MET A 976 -28.57 14.04 -26.82
CA MET A 976 -28.82 15.47 -27.12
C MET A 976 -29.52 15.70 -28.47
N ARG A 977 -29.42 14.74 -29.40
CA ARG A 977 -30.10 14.77 -30.70
C ARG A 977 -31.48 14.12 -30.70
N GLY A 978 -31.95 13.63 -29.55
CA GLY A 978 -33.26 12.99 -29.42
C GLY A 978 -33.23 11.46 -29.45
N ALA A 979 -32.07 10.83 -29.63
CA ALA A 979 -31.98 9.38 -29.70
C ALA A 979 -32.02 8.73 -28.30
N VAL A 980 -32.30 7.43 -28.28
CA VAL A 980 -32.14 6.58 -27.10
C VAL A 980 -30.75 5.95 -27.13
N ALA A 981 -29.87 6.34 -26.20
CA ALA A 981 -28.46 5.99 -26.18
C ALA A 981 -28.09 5.11 -24.97
N LEU A 982 -27.57 3.89 -25.19
CA LEU A 982 -27.36 2.89 -24.15
C LEU A 982 -25.90 2.41 -24.08
N ASP A 983 -25.24 2.53 -22.91
CA ASP A 983 -23.92 1.93 -22.66
C ASP A 983 -24.06 0.40 -22.54
N ILE A 984 -23.75 -0.33 -23.61
CA ILE A 984 -23.75 -1.81 -23.60
C ILE A 984 -22.41 -2.36 -23.06
N GLY A 985 -21.36 -1.54 -23.04
CA GLY A 985 -20.07 -1.88 -22.46
C GLY A 985 -19.48 -3.18 -23.01
N SER A 986 -18.95 -4.02 -22.11
CA SER A 986 -18.31 -5.28 -22.49
C SER A 986 -19.27 -6.40 -22.88
N VAL A 987 -20.59 -6.18 -22.87
CA VAL A 987 -21.57 -7.21 -23.27
C VAL A 987 -21.40 -7.57 -24.74
N ILE A 988 -20.95 -6.62 -25.56
CA ILE A 988 -20.60 -6.89 -26.96
C ILE A 988 -19.52 -7.97 -27.09
N ASP A 989 -18.58 -8.05 -26.14
CA ASP A 989 -17.53 -9.08 -26.13
C ASP A 989 -18.17 -10.47 -25.91
N ASP A 990 -19.17 -10.57 -25.04
CA ASP A 990 -19.86 -11.83 -24.73
C ASP A 990 -20.69 -12.33 -25.92
N TRP A 991 -21.30 -11.42 -26.70
CA TRP A 991 -22.02 -11.76 -27.94
C TRP A 991 -21.11 -12.42 -28.96
N VAL A 992 -19.91 -11.86 -29.15
CA VAL A 992 -18.96 -12.31 -30.17
C VAL A 992 -18.23 -13.57 -29.72
N SER A 993 -18.01 -13.74 -28.41
CA SER A 993 -17.41 -14.96 -27.82
C SER A 993 -18.36 -16.17 -27.78
N GLY A 994 -19.49 -16.13 -28.48
CA GLY A 994 -20.41 -17.26 -28.58
C GLY A 994 -21.07 -17.62 -27.24
N GLY A 995 -21.29 -16.62 -26.38
CA GLY A 995 -21.87 -16.81 -25.04
C GLY A 995 -20.88 -17.29 -23.97
N GLN A 996 -19.59 -17.42 -24.29
CA GLN A 996 -18.57 -17.60 -23.25
C GLN A 996 -18.44 -16.31 -22.44
N LYS A 997 -19.01 -16.33 -21.23
CA LYS A 997 -18.91 -15.20 -20.29
C LYS A 997 -17.46 -14.93 -19.96
N SER A 998 -17.01 -13.68 -20.08
CA SER A 998 -15.74 -13.30 -19.49
C SER A 998 -15.75 -13.62 -17.97
N LEU A 999 -14.64 -14.09 -17.39
CA LEU A 999 -14.50 -14.37 -15.94
C LEU A 999 -14.60 -13.10 -15.05
N ARG A 1000 -15.31 -12.06 -15.49
CA ARG A 1000 -15.32 -10.72 -14.89
C ARG A 1000 -16.33 -10.61 -13.75
#